data_AF-A0A1C0YYX6-F1
#
_entry.id   AF-A0A1C0YYX6-F1
#
_cell.length_a   1.000
_cell.length_b   1.000
_cell.length_c   1.000
_cell.angle_alpha   90.00
_cell.angle_beta   90.00
_cell.angle_gamma   90.00
#
_symmetry.space_group_name_H-M   'P 1'
#
loop_
_entity.id
_entity.type
_entity.pdbx_description
1 polymer ?
#
loop_
_entity_poly.entity_id
_entity_poly.type
_entity_poly.pdbx_seq_one_letter_code
_entity_poly.pdbx_strand_id
1 'polypeptide(L)'
;MSTTQEAQQRFQILLQQLDLTEDVYMSFFERGELTRMTVHKTNRQWHFHVKLPQILPYKLYELFIVRLRERFSGIAAIQLTLATEHPEVTAALVHDYWQLVLESMDGLSPPMRERFSSQQPQWTGNKLQLVCAQQVEYLTCKNKYANIISEHYGYFGFPHMHVEFDLQENRDEFERMQQEFLEQRSREEEALSQQAIQMAQRSLRASKEEEAAAEQNIPAGPIQIGKPLQDVSQITELKRIQEEERFVVVEGYVFDVEVKELKSGRYIATLKITDYTDSFIVKMFSNSKQDVALMSMLKTGMWVRVGGGVQNDTYLRDLVIMGRSITEISRESRKDTAKPEEKRVELHLHTPMSQMDAVTPVSKLVAQAAKWGHPAVAITDHAVVQSFPEAYAAGKKNGIKILYGLEAYLVDDGVPIAYDVEHIDLENATYVVFDVETTGLSAVYDTIIELAAVKIRNGEKIDEFSSFANPHHKLSATTIELTGIEDKDVENAPEVEEVIRKFHDWIGDDSILVAHNASFDMGFLYTSYKKFHIATTHPVIDTLELARFLYPDMKSHRLNVLCKKFNIDLTQHHRAIYDCRATGDLLLHLMKETVEKYDIVYHDDLNKYVGEGDSYKRARPYHCTILAVDDDGLKNLFKIVSDAHVKTYYRVPRVTRSSLMQYRKGLIVGSGCDKGEVFEGMMQKQPEEVEEMAKFYDYIEIMPKPVYAHLLEGERVQNEFQLEDIIRKIVKLGKKLGKPVVATGNVHYLNKEDAMFRQILIGSQGGANALNRYKLPEVHFRTTNEMLSEFDFLGEELAKEVVVTNTQLIANMIGDVKPIKDDLYTPKIEGSDEEVTNLTYEMAHAIYGETLPDIVEARIQKELKSILGHGFGVIYLISAKLVKKSLADGYLVGSRGSVGSSLVATFMEITEVNPLPPHYICPDCKHSEFIADGSVASGYDLPNKQCPKCGADYKKDGQDIPFETFLGFKGDKVPDIDLSATRC
;
A
#
# COMPACT_ATOMS: atom_id res chain seq x y z
N MET A 1 25.12 51.04 15.02
CA MET A 1 25.78 50.33 13.90
C MET A 1 24.68 49.71 13.07
N SER A 2 24.78 49.69 11.74
CA SER A 2 23.82 48.92 10.93
C SER A 2 23.94 47.43 11.27
N THR A 3 22.86 46.66 11.19
CA THR A 3 22.83 45.20 11.42
C THR A 3 23.93 44.46 10.62
N THR A 4 24.26 44.98 9.44
CA THR A 4 25.34 44.52 8.56
C THR A 4 26.74 44.71 9.14
N GLN A 5 27.03 45.88 9.73
CA GLN A 5 28.35 46.15 10.33
C GLN A 5 28.63 45.24 11.54
N GLU A 6 27.60 44.92 12.31
CA GLU A 6 27.73 44.01 13.45
C GLU A 6 27.97 42.56 13.01
N ALA A 7 27.32 42.11 11.93
CA ALA A 7 27.54 40.78 11.35
C ALA A 7 28.94 40.62 10.76
N GLN A 8 29.49 41.66 10.13
CA GLN A 8 30.87 41.69 9.63
C GLN A 8 31.89 41.65 10.78
N GLN A 9 31.67 42.41 11.84
CA GLN A 9 32.55 42.40 13.02
C GLN A 9 32.57 41.02 13.71
N ARG A 10 31.42 40.36 13.84
CA ARG A 10 31.32 38.99 14.37
C ARG A 10 32.06 37.98 13.49
N PHE A 11 31.98 38.13 12.17
CA PHE A 11 32.72 37.27 11.24
C PHE A 11 34.23 37.48 11.33
N GLN A 12 34.68 38.72 11.47
CA GLN A 12 36.10 39.03 11.65
C GLN A 12 36.66 38.40 12.94
N ILE A 13 35.89 38.43 14.04
CA ILE A 13 36.25 37.73 15.28
C ILE A 13 36.33 36.21 15.05
N LEU A 14 35.40 35.63 14.27
CA LEU A 14 35.45 34.22 13.91
C LEU A 14 36.72 33.90 13.12
N LEU A 15 37.08 34.68 12.09
CA LEU A 15 38.30 34.46 11.30
C LEU A 15 39.58 34.54 12.15
N GLN A 16 39.64 35.46 13.11
CA GLN A 16 40.74 35.53 14.08
C GLN A 16 40.84 34.27 14.94
N GLN A 17 39.70 33.68 15.33
CA GLN A 17 39.68 32.42 16.10
C GLN A 17 40.07 31.18 15.28
N LEU A 18 39.98 31.26 13.95
CA LEU A 18 40.31 30.18 13.02
C LEU A 18 41.73 30.29 12.45
N ASP A 19 42.48 31.34 12.80
CA ASP A 19 43.78 31.73 12.23
C ASP A 19 43.73 31.94 10.70
N LEU A 20 42.62 32.48 10.17
CA LEU A 20 42.42 32.74 8.74
C LEU A 20 42.49 34.24 8.42
N THR A 21 43.55 34.90 8.91
CA THR A 21 43.76 36.36 8.77
C THR A 21 44.92 36.74 7.85
N GLU A 22 45.55 35.77 7.17
CA GLU A 22 46.61 36.05 6.21
C GLU A 22 46.05 36.73 4.95
N ASP A 23 46.83 37.65 4.36
CA ASP A 23 46.44 38.46 3.19
C ASP A 23 45.94 37.61 2.00
N VAL A 24 46.46 36.39 1.86
CA VAL A 24 46.08 35.43 0.80
C VAL A 24 44.62 35.00 0.92
N TYR A 25 44.09 34.85 2.14
CA TYR A 25 42.70 34.43 2.38
C TYR A 25 41.75 35.61 2.48
N MET A 26 42.22 36.75 2.99
CA MET A 26 41.40 37.93 3.23
C MET A 26 40.69 38.44 1.97
N SER A 27 41.28 38.27 0.78
CA SER A 27 40.62 38.57 -0.49
C SER A 27 39.28 37.86 -0.72
N PHE A 28 39.03 36.72 -0.07
CA PHE A 28 37.76 35.97 -0.12
C PHE A 28 36.82 36.29 1.04
N PHE A 29 37.32 36.91 2.12
CA PHE A 29 36.60 37.10 3.38
C PHE A 29 36.39 38.57 3.78
N GLU A 30 36.97 39.54 3.08
CA GLU A 30 37.00 40.98 3.43
C GLU A 30 35.61 41.60 3.62
N ARG A 31 34.59 41.08 2.94
CA ARG A 31 33.17 41.48 3.07
C ARG A 31 32.26 40.39 3.63
N GLY A 32 32.86 39.38 4.28
CA GLY A 32 32.10 38.27 4.83
C GLY A 32 31.30 38.65 6.07
N GLU A 33 30.14 38.02 6.26
CA GLU A 33 29.21 38.31 7.35
C GLU A 33 28.77 37.03 8.04
N LEU A 34 28.78 37.01 9.37
CA LEU A 34 28.17 35.94 10.16
C LEU A 34 26.72 36.35 10.42
N THR A 35 25.85 35.99 9.47
CA THR A 35 24.44 36.42 9.45
C THR A 35 23.62 35.79 10.57
N ARG A 36 23.86 34.51 10.86
CA ARG A 36 23.14 33.78 11.91
C ARG A 36 24.01 32.64 12.44
N MET A 37 23.90 32.39 13.75
CA MET A 37 24.46 31.19 14.39
C MET A 37 23.34 30.54 15.21
N THR A 38 22.96 29.31 14.84
CA THR A 38 21.88 28.56 15.49
C THR A 38 22.50 27.50 16.41
N VAL A 39 22.02 27.42 17.66
CA VAL A 39 22.52 26.45 18.65
C VAL A 39 21.43 25.44 18.98
N HIS A 40 21.58 24.20 18.50
CA HIS A 40 20.68 23.08 18.80
C HIS A 40 21.16 22.38 20.07
N LYS A 41 20.58 22.74 21.22
CA LYS A 41 20.99 22.23 22.55
C LYS A 41 20.77 20.71 22.69
N THR A 42 19.66 20.19 22.18
CA THR A 42 19.26 18.78 22.30
C THR A 42 20.24 17.83 21.59
N ASN A 43 20.76 18.25 20.43
CA ASN A 43 21.66 17.44 19.60
C ASN A 43 23.15 17.83 19.76
N ARG A 44 23.47 18.78 20.67
CA ARG A 44 24.81 19.39 20.81
C ARG A 44 25.40 19.81 19.46
N GLN A 45 24.66 20.58 18.66
CA GLN A 45 25.05 20.99 17.31
C GLN A 45 24.96 22.51 17.13
N TRP A 46 25.97 23.12 16.50
CA TRP A 46 26.00 24.54 16.15
C TRP A 46 26.00 24.69 14.63
N HIS A 47 25.12 25.54 14.11
CA HIS A 47 24.99 25.81 12.68
C HIS A 47 25.35 27.27 12.38
N PHE A 48 26.42 27.48 11.62
CA PHE A 48 26.89 28.77 11.18
C PHE A 48 26.31 29.12 9.80
N HIS A 49 25.71 30.29 9.68
CA HIS A 49 25.28 30.86 8.40
C HIS A 49 26.18 32.05 8.05
N VAL A 50 27.05 31.85 7.06
CA VAL A 50 28.04 32.83 6.65
C VAL A 50 27.71 33.33 5.25
N LYS A 51 27.73 34.65 5.07
CA LYS A 51 27.59 35.30 3.76
C LYS A 51 28.97 35.75 3.29
N LEU A 52 29.33 35.49 2.04
CA LEU A 52 30.63 35.79 1.45
C LEU A 52 30.48 36.59 0.13
N PRO A 53 31.50 37.35 -0.29
CA PRO A 53 31.45 38.07 -1.56
C PRO A 53 31.40 37.12 -2.77
N GLN A 54 32.15 36.01 -2.74
CA GLN A 54 32.30 35.04 -3.82
C GLN A 54 32.36 33.60 -3.29
N ILE A 55 32.18 32.61 -4.19
CA ILE A 55 32.30 31.19 -3.86
C ILE A 55 33.76 30.89 -3.51
N LEU A 56 33.99 30.17 -2.40
CA LEU A 56 35.34 29.82 -1.99
C LEU A 56 35.94 28.77 -2.94
N PRO A 57 37.23 28.87 -3.31
CA PRO A 57 37.95 27.74 -3.89
C PRO A 57 37.85 26.53 -2.96
N TYR A 58 37.68 25.32 -3.52
CA TYR A 58 37.43 24.10 -2.72
C TYR A 58 38.45 23.89 -1.60
N LYS A 59 39.75 24.06 -1.89
CA LYS A 59 40.82 23.96 -0.89
C LYS A 59 40.70 24.97 0.25
N LEU A 60 40.20 26.17 -0.04
CA LEU A 60 39.99 27.20 0.98
C LEU A 60 38.74 26.91 1.81
N TYR A 61 37.68 26.38 1.19
CA TYR A 61 36.52 25.88 1.92
C TYR A 61 36.87 24.71 2.84
N GLU A 62 37.64 23.74 2.35
CA GLU A 62 38.11 22.59 3.12
C GLU A 62 38.92 23.06 4.33
N LEU A 63 39.86 23.98 4.12
CA LEU A 63 40.61 24.61 5.20
C LEU A 63 39.69 25.33 6.20
N PHE A 64 38.71 26.10 5.71
CA PHE A 64 37.77 26.83 6.55
C PHE A 64 36.92 25.91 7.43
N ILE A 65 36.32 24.85 6.86
CA ILE A 65 35.48 23.91 7.62
C ILE A 65 36.29 23.04 8.58
N VAL A 66 37.53 22.65 8.21
CA VAL A 66 38.43 21.92 9.10
C VAL A 66 38.79 22.77 10.31
N ARG A 67 39.25 24.02 10.11
CA ARG A 67 39.57 24.94 11.21
C ARG A 67 38.36 25.21 12.10
N LEU A 68 37.19 25.39 11.50
CA LEU A 68 35.93 25.61 12.21
C LEU A 68 35.56 24.39 13.07
N ARG A 69 35.66 23.18 12.53
CA ARG A 69 35.41 21.94 13.27
C ARG A 69 36.44 21.72 14.37
N GLU A 70 37.73 21.86 14.08
CA GLU A 70 38.80 21.70 15.08
C GLU A 70 38.59 22.64 16.27
N ARG A 71 38.30 23.92 15.99
CA ARG A 71 38.16 24.94 17.04
C ARG A 71 36.98 24.69 17.98
N PHE A 72 35.87 24.16 17.47
CA PHE A 72 34.63 24.00 18.24
C PHE A 72 34.21 22.55 18.53
N SER A 73 34.99 21.57 18.06
CA SER A 73 34.75 20.11 18.23
C SER A 73 34.55 19.67 19.69
N GLY A 74 35.24 20.31 20.64
CA GLY A 74 35.09 20.04 22.07
C GLY A 74 33.75 20.50 22.68
N ILE A 75 32.96 21.28 21.94
CA ILE A 75 31.73 21.93 22.42
C ILE A 75 30.50 21.29 21.75
N ALA A 76 30.48 21.27 20.41
CA ALA A 76 29.33 20.84 19.61
C ALA A 76 29.76 20.34 18.22
N ALA A 77 28.90 19.52 17.59
CA ALA A 77 29.01 19.19 16.17
C ALA A 77 28.75 20.43 15.31
N ILE A 78 29.53 20.64 14.25
CA ILE A 78 29.50 21.88 13.46
C ILE A 78 28.89 21.66 12.08
N GLN A 79 27.87 22.47 11.78
CA GLN A 79 27.29 22.62 10.45
C GLN A 79 27.57 24.04 9.93
N LEU A 80 27.77 24.16 8.61
CA LEU A 80 28.05 25.42 7.93
C LEU A 80 27.15 25.52 6.70
N THR A 81 26.53 26.68 6.51
CA THR A 81 25.88 27.07 5.27
C THR A 81 26.47 28.38 4.80
N LEU A 82 26.90 28.39 3.54
CA LEU A 82 27.43 29.57 2.88
C LEU A 82 26.38 30.19 1.96
N ALA A 83 26.30 31.52 1.96
CA ALA A 83 25.58 32.31 0.99
C ALA A 83 26.58 33.24 0.29
N THR A 84 26.37 33.56 -0.98
CA THR A 84 27.25 34.47 -1.74
C THR A 84 26.48 35.68 -2.27
N GLU A 85 27.15 36.84 -2.33
CA GLU A 85 26.56 38.07 -2.90
C GLU A 85 26.61 38.09 -4.43
N HIS A 86 27.77 37.74 -4.99
CA HIS A 86 28.02 37.74 -6.43
C HIS A 86 28.67 36.42 -6.84
N PRO A 87 27.91 35.31 -6.91
CA PRO A 87 28.48 34.01 -7.27
C PRO A 87 28.94 33.98 -8.72
N GLU A 88 30.26 33.94 -8.94
CA GLU A 88 30.84 33.54 -10.24
C GLU A 88 31.08 32.03 -10.27
N VAL A 89 30.24 31.31 -11.01
CA VAL A 89 30.35 29.84 -11.14
C VAL A 89 31.22 29.49 -12.34
N THR A 90 32.35 28.84 -12.07
CA THR A 90 33.25 28.29 -13.10
C THR A 90 33.15 26.77 -13.16
N ALA A 91 33.47 26.19 -14.32
CA ALA A 91 33.48 24.73 -14.48
C ALA A 91 34.45 24.04 -13.50
N ALA A 92 35.58 24.69 -13.19
CA ALA A 92 36.55 24.20 -12.21
C ALA A 92 35.95 24.14 -10.79
N LEU A 93 35.24 25.19 -10.35
CA LEU A 93 34.58 25.18 -9.04
C LEU A 93 33.50 24.10 -8.93
N VAL A 94 32.69 23.94 -9.99
CA VAL A 94 31.66 22.90 -10.04
C VAL A 94 32.30 21.50 -9.91
N HIS A 95 33.39 21.27 -10.63
CA HIS A 95 34.14 20.03 -10.64
C HIS A 95 34.79 19.72 -9.28
N ASP A 96 35.46 20.70 -8.68
CA ASP A 96 36.16 20.53 -7.41
C ASP A 96 35.21 20.21 -6.24
N TYR A 97 34.00 20.78 -6.24
CA TYR A 97 32.98 20.54 -5.20
C TYR A 97 32.14 19.29 -5.42
N TRP A 98 32.26 18.62 -6.56
CA TRP A 98 31.32 17.55 -6.95
C TRP A 98 31.27 16.39 -5.97
N GLN A 99 32.43 15.87 -5.54
CA GLN A 99 32.49 14.75 -4.60
C GLN A 99 31.88 15.12 -3.24
N LEU A 100 32.15 16.33 -2.76
CA LEU A 100 31.61 16.83 -1.50
C LEU A 100 30.08 16.99 -1.56
N VAL A 101 29.54 17.44 -2.69
CA VAL A 101 28.09 17.50 -2.90
C VAL A 101 27.49 16.09 -2.79
N LEU A 102 28.06 15.10 -3.47
CA LEU A 102 27.59 13.71 -3.40
C LEU A 102 27.67 13.10 -2.00
N GLU A 103 28.74 13.40 -1.25
CA GLU A 103 28.90 12.96 0.14
C GLU A 103 27.90 13.61 1.09
N SER A 104 27.50 14.85 0.82
CA SER A 104 26.54 15.58 1.64
C SER A 104 25.08 15.15 1.43
N MET A 105 24.77 14.38 0.38
CA MET A 105 23.43 13.93 0.05
C MET A 105 23.04 12.65 0.83
N ASP A 106 22.27 12.83 1.90
CA ASP A 106 21.62 11.72 2.64
C ASP A 106 20.43 11.16 1.83
N GLY A 107 20.38 9.83 1.61
CA GLY A 107 19.29 9.17 0.87
C GLY A 107 19.55 8.94 -0.63
N LEU A 108 20.79 9.11 -1.10
CA LEU A 108 21.19 8.64 -2.43
C LEU A 108 21.25 7.10 -2.46
N SER A 109 20.47 6.44 -3.32
CA SER A 109 20.50 4.97 -3.42
C SER A 109 21.88 4.47 -3.88
N PRO A 110 22.38 3.33 -3.41
CA PRO A 110 23.72 2.83 -3.77
C PRO A 110 24.03 2.81 -5.28
N PRO A 111 23.10 2.42 -6.19
CA PRO A 111 23.36 2.45 -7.62
C PRO A 111 23.54 3.86 -8.19
N MET A 112 22.79 4.84 -7.68
CA MET A 112 22.89 6.24 -8.09
C MET A 112 24.16 6.89 -7.54
N ARG A 113 24.61 6.48 -6.34
CA ARG A 113 25.88 6.91 -5.77
C ARG A 113 27.05 6.46 -6.63
N GLU A 114 27.10 5.18 -6.96
CA GLU A 114 28.13 4.64 -7.86
C GLU A 114 28.13 5.38 -9.21
N ARG A 115 26.95 5.61 -9.79
CA ARG A 115 26.78 6.28 -11.08
C ARG A 115 27.18 7.75 -11.10
N PHE A 116 26.86 8.52 -10.07
CA PHE A 116 27.25 9.93 -9.98
C PHE A 116 28.73 10.08 -9.60
N SER A 117 29.26 9.20 -8.76
CA SER A 117 30.69 9.18 -8.43
C SER A 117 31.56 8.78 -9.62
N SER A 118 31.04 7.99 -10.57
CA SER A 118 31.77 7.55 -11.77
C SER A 118 31.80 8.58 -12.92
N GLN A 119 31.10 9.72 -12.80
CA GLN A 119 31.04 10.76 -13.83
C GLN A 119 31.40 12.14 -13.29
N GLN A 120 31.72 13.06 -14.18
CA GLN A 120 32.01 14.45 -13.84
C GLN A 120 30.96 15.38 -14.45
N PRO A 121 30.37 16.31 -13.67
CA PRO A 121 29.38 17.23 -14.18
C PRO A 121 30.01 18.22 -15.17
N GLN A 122 29.30 18.48 -16.28
CA GLN A 122 29.70 19.51 -17.24
C GLN A 122 28.94 20.80 -16.97
N TRP A 123 29.66 21.92 -16.86
CA TRP A 123 29.06 23.25 -16.68
C TRP A 123 29.07 24.04 -17.99
N THR A 124 27.89 24.40 -18.49
CA THR A 124 27.71 25.13 -19.76
C THR A 124 27.49 26.63 -19.58
N GLY A 125 27.71 27.15 -18.36
CA GLY A 125 27.55 28.57 -18.02
C GLY A 125 26.20 28.93 -17.39
N ASN A 126 25.15 28.15 -17.65
CA ASN A 126 23.83 28.29 -17.01
C ASN A 126 23.21 26.98 -16.53
N LYS A 127 23.79 25.82 -16.89
CA LYS A 127 23.27 24.49 -16.56
C LYS A 127 24.39 23.53 -16.18
N LEU A 128 24.06 22.62 -15.26
CA LEU A 128 24.87 21.47 -14.88
C LEU A 128 24.36 20.24 -15.65
N GLN A 129 25.17 19.68 -16.53
CA GLN A 129 24.80 18.50 -17.32
C GLN A 129 25.41 17.22 -16.75
N LEU A 130 24.59 16.18 -16.64
CA LEU A 130 24.94 14.83 -16.21
C LEU A 130 24.36 13.81 -17.20
N VAL A 131 24.91 12.60 -17.25
CA VAL A 131 24.54 11.59 -18.26
C VAL A 131 23.88 10.36 -17.63
N CYS A 132 22.72 9.99 -18.16
CA CYS A 132 21.95 8.79 -17.81
C CYS A 132 22.01 7.75 -18.94
N ALA A 133 22.03 6.47 -18.57
CA ALA A 133 22.14 5.36 -19.52
C ALA A 133 20.78 4.76 -19.91
N GLN A 134 19.75 4.89 -19.06
CA GLN A 134 18.43 4.29 -19.30
C GLN A 134 17.29 5.31 -19.10
N GLN A 135 16.17 5.11 -19.79
CA GLN A 135 15.02 6.02 -19.71
C GLN A 135 14.41 6.09 -18.29
N VAL A 136 14.38 4.97 -17.57
CA VAL A 136 13.87 4.91 -16.19
C VAL A 136 14.79 5.64 -15.22
N GLU A 137 16.11 5.53 -15.42
CA GLU A 137 17.13 6.29 -14.69
C GLU A 137 16.99 7.79 -14.97
N TYR A 138 16.87 8.19 -16.24
CA TYR A 138 16.66 9.58 -16.64
C TYR A 138 15.45 10.20 -15.95
N LEU A 139 14.30 9.50 -15.95
CA LEU A 139 13.08 9.98 -15.28
C LEU A 139 13.26 10.12 -13.76
N THR A 140 13.97 9.17 -13.14
CA THR A 140 14.25 9.21 -11.70
C THR A 140 15.20 10.34 -11.34
N CYS A 141 16.30 10.50 -12.09
CA CYS A 141 17.28 11.58 -11.93
C CYS A 141 16.64 12.95 -12.12
N LYS A 142 15.84 13.12 -13.17
CA LYS A 142 15.13 14.36 -13.47
C LYS A 142 14.12 14.75 -12.39
N ASN A 143 13.28 13.81 -11.94
CA ASN A 143 12.18 14.12 -11.02
C ASN A 143 12.64 14.21 -9.56
N LYS A 144 13.68 13.46 -9.17
CA LYS A 144 14.12 13.35 -7.78
C LYS A 144 15.44 14.08 -7.50
N TYR A 145 16.47 13.84 -8.31
CA TYR A 145 17.84 14.24 -7.97
C TYR A 145 18.26 15.62 -8.51
N ALA A 146 17.59 16.15 -9.54
CA ALA A 146 17.88 17.48 -10.09
C ALA A 146 17.84 18.59 -9.02
N ASN A 147 16.74 18.66 -8.25
CA ASN A 147 16.57 19.68 -7.21
C ASN A 147 17.51 19.46 -6.03
N ILE A 148 17.71 18.20 -5.63
CA ILE A 148 18.60 17.85 -4.51
C ILE A 148 20.04 18.27 -4.82
N ILE A 149 20.55 17.96 -6.02
CA ILE A 149 21.90 18.36 -6.42
C ILE A 149 22.05 19.89 -6.38
N SER A 150 21.07 20.64 -6.92
CA SER A 150 21.09 22.10 -6.86
C SER A 150 21.03 22.64 -5.42
N GLU A 151 20.22 22.04 -4.55
CA GLU A 151 20.11 22.44 -3.14
C GLU A 151 21.43 22.25 -2.40
N HIS A 152 22.11 21.12 -2.62
CA HIS A 152 23.38 20.80 -1.97
C HIS A 152 24.53 21.69 -2.47
N TYR A 153 24.59 22.04 -3.76
CA TYR A 153 25.49 23.11 -4.23
C TYR A 153 25.18 24.45 -3.52
N GLY A 154 23.91 24.74 -3.28
CA GLY A 154 23.45 25.92 -2.53
C GLY A 154 24.03 26.02 -1.11
N TYR A 155 24.24 24.90 -0.41
CA TYR A 155 24.86 24.91 0.92
C TYR A 155 26.31 25.41 0.92
N PHE A 156 26.99 25.32 -0.22
CA PHE A 156 28.36 25.80 -0.42
C PHE A 156 28.43 27.21 -1.04
N GLY A 157 27.30 27.90 -1.16
CA GLY A 157 27.22 29.27 -1.65
C GLY A 157 27.08 29.39 -3.17
N PHE A 158 26.80 28.31 -3.88
CA PHE A 158 26.43 28.38 -5.30
C PHE A 158 25.00 28.93 -5.46
N PRO A 159 24.69 29.61 -6.57
CA PRO A 159 23.32 30.01 -6.87
C PRO A 159 22.50 28.76 -7.21
N HIS A 160 21.17 28.91 -7.30
CA HIS A 160 20.33 27.81 -7.75
C HIS A 160 20.70 27.40 -9.20
N MET A 161 21.27 26.21 -9.36
CA MET A 161 21.77 25.71 -10.64
C MET A 161 20.71 24.85 -11.32
N HIS A 162 20.48 25.07 -12.62
CA HIS A 162 19.60 24.18 -13.37
C HIS A 162 20.36 22.88 -13.72
N VAL A 163 19.93 21.75 -13.15
CA VAL A 163 20.52 20.43 -13.38
C VAL A 163 19.73 19.71 -14.47
N GLU A 164 20.41 19.36 -15.56
CA GLU A 164 19.86 18.65 -16.70
C GLU A 164 20.55 17.30 -16.88
N PHE A 165 19.77 16.30 -17.29
CA PHE A 165 20.28 14.96 -17.56
C PHE A 165 20.15 14.68 -19.05
N ASP A 166 21.18 14.12 -19.67
CA ASP A 166 21.16 13.70 -21.07
C ASP A 166 21.14 12.18 -21.15
N LEU A 167 20.28 11.65 -22.03
CA LEU A 167 20.21 10.22 -22.34
C LEU A 167 21.26 9.92 -23.43
N GLN A 168 22.37 9.27 -23.06
CA GLN A 168 23.28 8.71 -24.06
C GLN A 168 22.85 7.27 -24.37
N GLU A 169 22.01 7.10 -25.39
CA GLU A 169 21.85 5.81 -26.05
C GLU A 169 23.12 5.52 -26.87
N ASN A 170 24.08 4.81 -26.27
CA ASN A 170 25.23 4.30 -27.00
C ASN A 170 24.77 3.08 -27.83
N ARG A 171 24.09 3.35 -28.95
CA ARG A 171 23.39 2.36 -29.77
C ARG A 171 24.30 1.21 -30.24
N ASP A 172 25.55 1.52 -30.56
CA ASP A 172 26.54 0.53 -31.04
C ASP A 172 27.09 -0.35 -29.91
N GLU A 173 27.17 0.18 -28.70
CA GLU A 173 27.65 -0.59 -27.52
C GLU A 173 26.52 -1.42 -26.91
N PHE A 174 25.29 -0.90 -26.98
CA PHE A 174 24.07 -1.64 -26.64
C PHE A 174 23.82 -2.79 -27.61
N GLU A 175 23.95 -2.60 -28.93
CA GLU A 175 23.80 -3.71 -29.90
C GLU A 175 24.86 -4.78 -29.69
N ARG A 176 26.12 -4.40 -29.40
CA ARG A 176 27.20 -5.35 -29.12
C ARG A 176 26.99 -6.08 -27.79
N MET A 177 26.61 -5.37 -26.72
CA MET A 177 26.27 -5.98 -25.43
C MET A 177 24.98 -6.81 -25.50
N GLN A 178 24.02 -6.43 -26.34
CA GLN A 178 22.77 -7.17 -26.53
C GLN A 178 23.03 -8.42 -27.36
N GLN A 179 23.91 -8.39 -28.35
CA GLN A 179 24.39 -9.59 -29.03
C GLN A 179 25.21 -10.49 -28.09
N GLU A 180 26.14 -9.94 -27.32
CA GLU A 180 26.90 -10.72 -26.32
C GLU A 180 25.98 -11.28 -25.23
N PHE A 181 24.99 -10.52 -24.78
CA PHE A 181 24.00 -10.95 -23.79
C PHE A 181 22.99 -11.96 -24.36
N LEU A 182 22.58 -11.83 -25.63
CA LEU A 182 21.73 -12.80 -26.31
C LEU A 182 22.50 -14.09 -26.64
N GLU A 183 23.79 -13.98 -27.01
CA GLU A 183 24.66 -15.15 -27.16
C GLU A 183 24.95 -15.81 -25.81
N GLN A 184 25.14 -15.02 -24.75
CA GLN A 184 25.36 -15.53 -23.39
C GLN A 184 24.09 -16.15 -22.83
N ARG A 185 22.91 -15.54 -23.04
CA ARG A 185 21.61 -16.15 -22.72
C ARG A 185 21.32 -17.36 -23.59
N SER A 186 21.66 -17.37 -24.87
CA SER A 186 21.48 -18.53 -25.73
C SER A 186 22.39 -19.67 -25.30
N ARG A 187 23.64 -19.39 -24.90
CA ARG A 187 24.55 -20.38 -24.32
C ARG A 187 24.11 -20.83 -22.94
N GLU A 188 23.53 -19.94 -22.13
CA GLU A 188 22.95 -20.27 -20.82
C GLU A 188 21.65 -21.05 -20.96
N GLU A 189 20.79 -20.75 -21.94
CA GLU A 189 19.55 -21.48 -22.26
C GLU A 189 19.85 -22.81 -22.93
N GLU A 190 20.87 -22.91 -23.80
CA GLU A 190 21.38 -24.18 -24.28
C GLU A 190 22.03 -24.99 -23.15
N ALA A 191 22.77 -24.35 -22.24
CA ALA A 191 23.34 -25.01 -21.06
C ALA A 191 22.27 -25.42 -20.05
N LEU A 192 21.22 -24.62 -19.86
CA LEU A 192 20.05 -24.90 -19.01
C LEU A 192 19.14 -25.94 -19.64
N SER A 193 19.01 -25.96 -20.97
CA SER A 193 18.27 -26.97 -21.73
C SER A 193 19.04 -28.29 -21.73
N GLN A 194 20.36 -28.26 -21.95
CA GLN A 194 21.22 -29.43 -21.78
C GLN A 194 21.25 -29.89 -20.32
N GLN A 195 21.25 -28.98 -19.34
CA GLN A 195 21.11 -29.31 -17.92
C GLN A 195 19.71 -29.84 -17.59
N ALA A 196 18.64 -29.33 -18.20
CA ALA A 196 17.27 -29.79 -18.00
C ALA A 196 17.05 -31.16 -18.64
N ILE A 197 17.65 -31.41 -19.81
CA ILE A 197 17.68 -32.74 -20.45
C ILE A 197 18.56 -33.68 -19.62
N GLN A 198 19.71 -33.24 -19.09
CA GLN A 198 20.52 -34.03 -18.16
C GLN A 198 19.82 -34.24 -16.82
N MET A 199 19.06 -33.29 -16.30
CA MET A 199 18.29 -33.37 -15.05
C MET A 199 17.06 -34.25 -15.24
N ALA A 200 16.40 -34.22 -16.40
CA ALA A 200 15.31 -35.12 -16.75
C ALA A 200 15.84 -36.55 -16.99
N GLN A 201 16.99 -36.72 -17.64
CA GLN A 201 17.66 -38.01 -17.77
C GLN A 201 18.21 -38.51 -16.42
N ARG A 202 18.67 -37.61 -15.53
CA ARG A 202 19.09 -37.92 -14.15
C ARG A 202 17.89 -38.17 -13.25
N SER A 203 16.73 -37.55 -13.44
CA SER A 203 15.52 -37.85 -12.67
C SER A 203 14.89 -39.17 -13.12
N LEU A 204 15.01 -39.53 -14.40
CA LEU A 204 14.68 -40.85 -14.93
C LEU A 204 15.67 -41.95 -14.49
N ARG A 205 16.92 -41.61 -14.21
CA ARG A 205 17.90 -42.52 -13.58
C ARG A 205 17.75 -42.57 -12.06
N ALA A 206 17.47 -41.44 -11.41
CA ALA A 206 17.25 -41.32 -9.99
C ALA A 206 15.93 -42.00 -9.57
N SER A 207 14.86 -41.94 -10.38
CA SER A 207 13.64 -42.73 -10.11
C SER A 207 13.88 -44.24 -10.25
N LYS A 208 14.75 -44.66 -11.19
CA LYS A 208 15.19 -46.06 -11.33
C LYS A 208 16.19 -46.51 -10.25
N GLU A 209 16.93 -45.57 -9.65
CA GLU A 209 17.85 -45.80 -8.53
C GLU A 209 17.14 -45.64 -7.16
N GLU A 210 16.07 -44.86 -7.07
CA GLU A 210 15.17 -44.70 -5.91
C GLU A 210 14.36 -45.99 -5.68
N GLU A 211 13.94 -46.67 -6.76
CA GLU A 211 13.37 -48.02 -6.67
C GLU A 211 14.41 -49.09 -6.26
N ALA A 212 15.71 -48.83 -6.44
CA ALA A 212 16.80 -49.74 -6.06
C ALA A 212 17.44 -49.44 -4.69
N ALA A 213 17.29 -48.21 -4.18
CA ALA A 213 17.87 -47.76 -2.89
C ALA A 213 16.91 -47.93 -1.69
N ALA A 214 15.66 -48.35 -1.92
CA ALA A 214 14.66 -48.58 -0.88
C ALA A 214 14.95 -49.80 0.04
N GLU A 215 16.06 -50.52 -0.14
CA GLU A 215 16.42 -51.71 0.65
C GLU A 215 17.61 -51.52 1.62
N GLN A 216 17.98 -50.29 2.03
CA GLN A 216 18.98 -50.11 3.11
C GLN A 216 18.50 -49.19 4.23
N ASN A 217 18.35 -49.78 5.43
CA ASN A 217 18.13 -49.19 6.76
C ASN A 217 18.19 -47.65 6.85
N ILE A 218 17.03 -47.01 6.65
CA ILE A 218 16.80 -45.61 7.01
C ILE A 218 16.39 -45.57 8.49
N PRO A 219 17.06 -44.79 9.36
CA PRO A 219 16.62 -44.61 10.74
C PRO A 219 15.26 -43.90 10.77
N ALA A 220 14.23 -44.53 11.32
CA ALA A 220 12.98 -43.87 11.65
C ALA A 220 13.19 -42.97 12.89
N GLY A 221 13.43 -41.68 12.68
CA GLY A 221 13.65 -40.70 13.75
C GLY A 221 13.96 -39.29 13.23
N PRO A 222 13.99 -38.27 14.11
CA PRO A 222 14.33 -36.89 13.74
C PRO A 222 15.73 -36.81 13.13
N ILE A 223 15.93 -35.95 12.13
CA ILE A 223 17.21 -35.82 11.44
C ILE A 223 18.30 -35.42 12.45
N GLN A 224 19.36 -36.22 12.55
CA GLN A 224 20.55 -35.93 13.36
C GLN A 224 21.80 -36.18 12.53
N ILE A 225 22.46 -35.11 12.11
CA ILE A 225 23.73 -35.16 11.38
C ILE A 225 24.83 -34.68 12.32
N GLY A 226 25.93 -35.43 12.41
CA GLY A 226 27.02 -35.14 13.35
C GLY A 226 26.70 -35.52 14.81
N LYS A 227 27.58 -35.13 15.75
CA LYS A 227 27.41 -35.46 17.17
C LYS A 227 26.24 -34.67 17.79
N PRO A 228 25.39 -35.29 18.62
CA PRO A 228 24.32 -34.58 19.32
C PRO A 228 24.92 -33.54 20.28
N LEU A 229 24.33 -32.35 20.29
CA LEU A 229 24.74 -31.24 21.14
C LEU A 229 24.35 -31.56 22.61
N GLN A 230 25.34 -31.71 23.49
CA GLN A 230 25.16 -32.12 24.89
C GLN A 230 24.77 -30.96 25.82
N ASP A 231 25.07 -29.72 25.44
CA ASP A 231 24.76 -28.52 26.21
C ASP A 231 23.81 -27.63 25.42
N VAL A 232 22.56 -27.57 25.85
CA VAL A 232 21.46 -26.80 25.24
C VAL A 232 21.18 -25.53 26.05
N SER A 233 22.01 -25.22 27.05
CA SER A 233 21.76 -24.10 27.97
C SER A 233 22.10 -22.71 27.40
N GLN A 234 22.80 -22.65 26.26
CA GLN A 234 23.19 -21.40 25.59
C GLN A 234 22.87 -21.47 24.09
N ILE A 235 21.61 -21.18 23.74
CA ILE A 235 21.21 -20.95 22.35
C ILE A 235 21.45 -19.46 22.05
N THR A 236 22.23 -19.18 21.01
CA THR A 236 22.52 -17.82 20.55
C THR A 236 21.46 -17.38 19.54
N GLU A 237 20.85 -16.21 19.76
CA GLU A 237 20.00 -15.53 18.77
C GLU A 237 20.84 -15.11 17.57
N LEU A 238 20.36 -15.35 16.34
CA LEU A 238 21.12 -15.08 15.11
C LEU A 238 21.56 -13.61 15.01
N LYS A 239 20.71 -12.67 15.44
CA LYS A 239 21.01 -11.23 15.45
C LYS A 239 22.25 -10.85 16.29
N ARG A 240 22.65 -11.68 17.26
CA ARG A 240 23.81 -11.40 18.13
C ARG A 240 25.15 -11.76 17.48
N ILE A 241 25.13 -12.54 16.40
CA ILE A 241 26.34 -12.97 15.70
C ILE A 241 26.78 -11.82 14.77
N GLN A 242 27.80 -11.06 15.19
CA GLN A 242 28.33 -9.93 14.42
C GLN A 242 29.78 -10.10 13.97
N GLU A 243 30.48 -11.11 14.49
CA GLU A 243 31.89 -11.38 14.21
C GLU A 243 32.16 -12.89 14.09
N GLU A 244 33.40 -13.25 13.73
CA GLU A 244 33.80 -14.65 13.68
C GLU A 244 33.86 -15.26 15.07
N GLU A 245 33.15 -16.37 15.26
CA GLU A 245 33.06 -17.07 16.53
C GLU A 245 33.51 -18.53 16.36
N ARG A 246 34.27 -19.03 17.34
CA ARG A 246 34.80 -20.41 17.27
C ARG A 246 33.69 -21.47 17.25
N PHE A 247 32.61 -21.23 17.98
CA PHE A 247 31.50 -22.16 18.10
C PHE A 247 30.25 -21.46 18.63
N VAL A 248 29.14 -21.62 17.94
CA VAL A 248 27.80 -21.18 18.32
C VAL A 248 26.80 -22.32 18.22
N VAL A 249 25.74 -22.25 19.02
CA VAL A 249 24.56 -23.11 18.88
C VAL A 249 23.37 -22.22 18.57
N VAL A 250 22.76 -22.41 17.41
CA VAL A 250 21.64 -21.59 16.93
C VAL A 250 20.46 -22.48 16.58
N GLU A 251 19.27 -21.90 16.64
CA GLU A 251 18.04 -22.55 16.16
C GLU A 251 17.45 -21.70 15.03
N GLY A 252 16.90 -22.34 14.00
CA GLY A 252 16.32 -21.59 12.90
C GLY A 252 15.36 -22.40 12.06
N TYR A 253 14.36 -21.70 11.53
CA TYR A 253 13.48 -22.16 10.47
C TYR A 253 14.24 -22.18 9.15
N VAL A 254 14.21 -23.33 8.48
CA VAL A 254 14.85 -23.53 7.19
C VAL A 254 13.93 -23.03 6.08
N PHE A 255 14.33 -21.95 5.40
CA PHE A 255 13.57 -21.38 4.28
C PHE A 255 14.19 -21.64 2.91
N ASP A 256 15.41 -22.17 2.86
CA ASP A 256 16.09 -22.60 1.63
C ASP A 256 17.06 -23.75 1.94
N VAL A 257 17.13 -24.76 1.06
CA VAL A 257 18.05 -25.91 1.19
C VAL A 257 18.58 -26.29 -0.18
N GLU A 258 19.89 -26.40 -0.28
CA GLU A 258 20.57 -26.90 -1.46
C GLU A 258 21.63 -27.95 -1.09
N VAL A 259 21.61 -29.11 -1.75
CA VAL A 259 22.59 -30.18 -1.55
C VAL A 259 23.33 -30.42 -2.87
N LYS A 260 24.65 -30.25 -2.86
CA LYS A 260 25.51 -30.36 -4.05
C LYS A 260 26.65 -31.35 -3.84
N GLU A 261 26.98 -32.11 -4.88
CA GLU A 261 28.18 -32.96 -4.92
C GLU A 261 29.41 -32.13 -5.34
N LEU A 262 30.53 -32.30 -4.64
CA LEU A 262 31.81 -31.67 -4.93
C LEU A 262 32.67 -32.57 -5.81
N LYS A 263 33.66 -31.98 -6.50
CA LYS A 263 34.64 -32.73 -7.31
C LYS A 263 35.43 -33.80 -6.50
N SER A 264 35.47 -33.68 -5.18
CA SER A 264 36.09 -34.65 -4.27
C SER A 264 35.22 -35.86 -3.95
N GLY A 265 33.98 -35.92 -4.44
CA GLY A 265 32.98 -36.95 -4.10
C GLY A 265 32.29 -36.73 -2.74
N ARG A 266 32.60 -35.65 -2.02
CA ARG A 266 31.87 -35.21 -0.82
C ARG A 266 30.67 -34.36 -1.21
N TYR A 267 29.64 -34.35 -0.38
CA TYR A 267 28.47 -33.48 -0.56
C TYR A 267 28.56 -32.27 0.38
N ILE A 268 27.99 -31.16 -0.05
CA ILE A 268 27.78 -29.97 0.77
C ILE A 268 26.27 -29.67 0.83
N ALA A 269 25.75 -29.55 2.04
CA ALA A 269 24.43 -28.99 2.30
C ALA A 269 24.58 -27.52 2.65
N THR A 270 23.86 -26.66 1.93
CA THR A 270 23.75 -25.22 2.17
C THR A 270 22.32 -24.93 2.57
N LEU A 271 22.11 -24.52 3.82
CA LEU A 271 20.80 -24.13 4.33
C LEU A 271 20.78 -22.61 4.55
N LYS A 272 19.64 -21.97 4.30
CA LYS A 272 19.36 -20.64 4.85
C LYS A 272 18.36 -20.78 5.98
N ILE A 273 18.75 -20.31 7.16
CA ILE A 273 17.95 -20.42 8.38
C ILE A 273 17.65 -19.05 8.96
N THR A 274 16.49 -18.92 9.60
CA THR A 274 16.10 -17.72 10.34
C THR A 274 15.45 -18.07 11.66
N ASP A 275 15.78 -17.37 12.73
CA ASP A 275 15.04 -17.42 14.00
C ASP A 275 13.98 -16.31 14.11
N TYR A 276 13.80 -15.56 13.01
CA TYR A 276 13.05 -14.32 12.83
C TYR A 276 13.63 -13.08 13.52
N THR A 277 14.80 -13.18 14.15
CA THR A 277 15.59 -12.02 14.58
C THR A 277 16.62 -11.61 13.53
N ASP A 278 17.22 -12.61 12.85
CA ASP A 278 18.11 -12.45 11.70
C ASP A 278 18.10 -13.75 10.85
N SER A 279 18.94 -13.84 9.81
CA SER A 279 19.10 -15.01 8.96
C SER A 279 20.56 -15.32 8.68
N PHE A 280 20.92 -16.60 8.65
CA PHE A 280 22.28 -17.05 8.35
C PHE A 280 22.31 -18.17 7.32
N ILE A 281 23.41 -18.23 6.56
CA ILE A 281 23.74 -19.37 5.70
C ILE A 281 24.52 -20.39 6.53
N VAL A 282 24.03 -21.62 6.54
CA VAL A 282 24.68 -22.78 7.17
C VAL A 282 25.27 -23.68 6.09
N LYS A 283 26.56 -23.96 6.16
CA LYS A 283 27.24 -24.91 5.26
C LYS A 283 27.72 -26.13 6.05
N MET A 284 27.35 -27.32 5.61
CA MET A 284 27.78 -28.59 6.22
C MET A 284 28.31 -29.54 5.15
N PHE A 285 29.54 -30.05 5.36
CA PHE A 285 30.14 -31.05 4.49
C PHE A 285 29.86 -32.47 4.99
N SER A 286 29.52 -33.39 4.08
CA SER A 286 29.33 -34.80 4.42
C SER A 286 30.66 -35.43 4.84
N ASN A 287 30.66 -36.23 5.90
CA ASN A 287 31.82 -37.03 6.32
C ASN A 287 31.60 -38.54 6.07
N SER A 288 30.34 -38.95 5.88
CA SER A 288 29.96 -40.34 5.60
C SER A 288 28.87 -40.43 4.54
N LYS A 289 28.65 -41.63 3.96
CA LYS A 289 27.50 -41.89 3.08
C LYS A 289 26.16 -41.75 3.81
N GLN A 290 26.15 -42.00 5.12
CA GLN A 290 24.97 -41.82 5.96
C GLN A 290 24.60 -40.33 6.10
N ASP A 291 25.59 -39.43 6.20
CA ASP A 291 25.34 -37.99 6.21
C ASP A 291 24.69 -37.52 4.91
N VAL A 292 25.09 -38.08 3.76
CA VAL A 292 24.51 -37.73 2.45
C VAL A 292 23.01 -38.10 2.40
N ALA A 293 22.64 -39.28 2.91
CA ALA A 293 21.25 -39.71 2.98
C ALA A 293 20.42 -38.86 3.95
N LEU A 294 21.02 -38.36 5.05
CA LEU A 294 20.33 -37.45 5.97
C LEU A 294 20.24 -36.02 5.42
N MET A 295 21.24 -35.56 4.66
CA MET A 295 21.22 -34.24 4.02
C MET A 295 20.12 -34.13 2.96
N SER A 296 19.84 -35.19 2.20
CA SER A 296 18.74 -35.21 1.22
C SER A 296 17.34 -35.17 1.86
N MET A 297 17.24 -35.46 3.16
CA MET A 297 16.00 -35.35 3.92
C MET A 297 15.72 -33.93 4.43
N LEU A 298 16.70 -33.02 4.40
CA LEU A 298 16.51 -31.63 4.79
C LEU A 298 15.59 -30.93 3.78
N LYS A 299 14.54 -30.30 4.29
CA LYS A 299 13.51 -29.63 3.47
C LYS A 299 13.20 -28.25 4.03
N THR A 300 12.74 -27.36 3.15
CA THR A 300 12.13 -26.09 3.56
C THR A 300 10.93 -26.36 4.45
N GLY A 301 10.76 -25.60 5.53
CA GLY A 301 9.68 -25.81 6.51
C GLY A 301 10.12 -26.44 7.83
N MET A 302 11.32 -27.04 7.85
CA MET A 302 11.86 -27.68 9.05
C MET A 302 12.43 -26.65 10.01
N TRP A 303 12.37 -26.94 11.31
CA TRP A 303 13.17 -26.25 12.31
C TRP A 303 14.40 -27.09 12.63
N VAL A 304 15.56 -26.44 12.65
CA VAL A 304 16.83 -27.11 12.93
C VAL A 304 17.58 -26.39 14.04
N ARG A 305 18.27 -27.17 14.86
CA ARG A 305 19.33 -26.71 15.75
C ARG A 305 20.66 -27.00 15.09
N VAL A 306 21.50 -25.99 14.96
CA VAL A 306 22.81 -26.07 14.31
C VAL A 306 23.89 -25.71 15.31
N GLY A 307 24.90 -26.56 15.41
CA GLY A 307 26.12 -26.28 16.16
C GLY A 307 27.30 -26.19 15.21
N GLY A 308 28.04 -25.08 15.23
CA GLY A 308 29.09 -24.83 14.25
C GLY A 308 29.93 -23.60 14.57
N GLY A 309 31.05 -23.42 13.87
CA GLY A 309 31.85 -22.18 13.96
C GLY A 309 31.34 -21.14 12.95
N VAL A 310 31.38 -19.86 13.31
CA VAL A 310 31.06 -18.75 12.41
C VAL A 310 32.34 -18.29 11.74
N GLN A 311 32.34 -18.20 10.41
CA GLN A 311 33.50 -17.84 9.60
C GLN A 311 33.08 -16.87 8.50
N ASN A 312 33.96 -15.96 8.11
CA ASN A 312 33.75 -15.14 6.92
C ASN A 312 33.96 -15.96 5.65
N ASP A 313 32.90 -16.12 4.85
CA ASP A 313 33.00 -16.72 3.53
C ASP A 313 33.34 -15.63 2.51
N THR A 314 34.58 -15.61 2.04
CA THR A 314 35.08 -14.58 1.12
C THR A 314 34.42 -14.60 -0.26
N TYR A 315 33.80 -15.72 -0.64
CA TYR A 315 33.05 -15.82 -1.89
C TYR A 315 31.67 -15.19 -1.76
N LEU A 316 30.96 -15.47 -0.66
CA LEU A 316 29.66 -14.85 -0.35
C LEU A 316 29.80 -13.42 0.20
N ARG A 317 30.99 -13.05 0.70
CA ARG A 317 31.30 -11.81 1.41
C ARG A 317 30.43 -11.60 2.64
N ASP A 318 30.16 -12.69 3.36
CA ASP A 318 29.26 -12.69 4.51
C ASP A 318 29.70 -13.72 5.56
N LEU A 319 29.22 -13.56 6.80
CA LEU A 319 29.42 -14.54 7.86
C LEU A 319 28.56 -15.77 7.61
N VAL A 320 29.17 -16.96 7.66
CA VAL A 320 28.49 -18.24 7.50
C VAL A 320 28.74 -19.15 8.69
N ILE A 321 27.76 -19.99 9.01
CA ILE A 321 27.88 -21.00 10.04
C ILE A 321 28.38 -22.30 9.38
N MET A 322 29.58 -22.71 9.74
CA MET A 322 30.15 -24.00 9.36
C MET A 322 29.60 -25.09 10.29
N GLY A 323 28.47 -25.66 9.89
CA GLY A 323 27.73 -26.67 10.65
C GLY A 323 28.56 -27.92 10.91
N ARG A 324 28.74 -28.26 12.19
CA ARG A 324 29.32 -29.53 12.65
C ARG A 324 28.25 -30.52 13.08
N SER A 325 27.10 -30.02 13.52
CA SER A 325 25.92 -30.80 13.87
C SER A 325 24.65 -30.09 13.42
N ILE A 326 23.70 -30.85 12.87
CA ILE A 326 22.35 -30.39 12.54
C ILE A 326 21.37 -31.38 13.17
N THR A 327 20.44 -30.87 13.96
CA THR A 327 19.40 -31.65 14.62
C THR A 327 18.05 -31.05 14.26
N GLU A 328 17.12 -31.86 13.72
CA GLU A 328 15.74 -31.45 13.56
C GLU A 328 15.09 -31.26 14.94
N ILE A 329 14.43 -30.12 15.11
CA ILE A 329 13.70 -29.79 16.34
C ILE A 329 12.26 -29.40 15.99
N SER A 330 11.37 -29.53 16.97
CA SER A 330 10.03 -28.96 16.89
C SER A 330 10.00 -27.71 17.76
N ARG A 331 9.85 -26.53 17.16
CA ARG A 331 9.59 -25.29 17.90
C ARG A 331 8.12 -25.25 18.33
N GLU A 332 7.86 -24.96 19.60
CA GLU A 332 6.48 -24.78 20.06
C GLU A 332 5.87 -23.55 19.37
N SER A 333 4.89 -23.78 18.49
CA SER A 333 4.07 -22.70 17.93
C SER A 333 3.10 -22.16 18.98
N ARG A 334 2.68 -20.90 18.85
CA ARG A 334 1.59 -20.32 19.67
C ARG A 334 0.38 -21.24 19.68
N LYS A 335 -0.10 -21.57 20.88
CA LYS A 335 -1.25 -22.48 21.12
C LYS A 335 -2.42 -21.66 21.64
N ASP A 336 -3.60 -21.90 21.10
CA ASP A 336 -4.84 -21.38 21.67
C ASP A 336 -5.33 -22.36 22.74
N THR A 337 -5.23 -21.95 24.01
CA THR A 337 -5.50 -22.82 25.18
C THR A 337 -6.93 -22.74 25.68
N ALA A 338 -7.78 -21.89 25.09
CA ALA A 338 -9.20 -21.83 25.45
C ALA A 338 -9.90 -23.17 25.16
N LYS A 339 -11.01 -23.44 25.85
CA LYS A 339 -11.81 -24.64 25.60
C LYS A 339 -12.43 -24.61 24.20
N PRO A 340 -12.72 -25.76 23.57
CA PRO A 340 -13.29 -25.80 22.21
C PRO A 340 -14.56 -24.97 22.02
N GLU A 341 -15.45 -24.96 23.01
CA GLU A 341 -16.69 -24.18 23.02
C GLU A 341 -16.48 -22.69 23.28
N GLU A 342 -15.31 -22.30 23.77
CA GLU A 342 -14.97 -20.93 24.15
C GLU A 342 -13.99 -20.27 23.16
N LYS A 343 -13.87 -20.78 21.94
CA LYS A 343 -12.97 -20.22 20.92
C LYS A 343 -13.53 -18.95 20.31
N ARG A 344 -12.69 -17.92 20.15
CA ARG A 344 -13.09 -16.69 19.47
C ARG A 344 -13.26 -16.89 17.97
N VAL A 345 -13.90 -15.92 17.32
CA VAL A 345 -13.87 -15.74 15.87
C VAL A 345 -13.20 -14.42 15.55
N GLU A 346 -12.23 -14.43 14.63
CA GLU A 346 -11.68 -13.18 14.10
C GLU A 346 -12.63 -12.59 13.04
N LEU A 347 -13.03 -11.34 13.24
CA LEU A 347 -14.00 -10.64 12.39
C LEU A 347 -13.36 -9.50 11.57
N HIS A 348 -12.10 -9.16 11.82
CA HIS A 348 -11.40 -8.07 11.15
C HIS A 348 -9.96 -8.49 10.83
N LEU A 349 -9.71 -8.86 9.57
CA LEU A 349 -8.45 -9.44 9.12
C LEU A 349 -8.14 -9.09 7.67
N HIS A 350 -6.90 -8.68 7.46
CA HIS A 350 -6.31 -8.26 6.21
C HIS A 350 -5.34 -9.31 5.68
N THR A 351 -5.26 -9.36 4.36
CA THR A 351 -4.44 -10.27 3.57
C THR A 351 -3.52 -9.46 2.66
N PRO A 352 -2.59 -10.07 1.90
CA PRO A 352 -1.72 -9.34 0.98
C PRO A 352 -2.46 -8.58 -0.13
N MET A 353 -3.77 -8.79 -0.29
CA MET A 353 -4.61 -8.01 -1.19
C MET A 353 -4.98 -6.63 -0.62
N SER A 354 -4.87 -6.43 0.70
CA SER A 354 -4.81 -5.10 1.30
C SER A 354 -3.48 -4.45 0.90
N GLN A 355 -3.54 -3.66 -0.17
CA GLN A 355 -2.39 -3.22 -0.94
C GLN A 355 -1.30 -2.56 -0.08
N MET A 356 -0.10 -3.14 -0.10
CA MET A 356 1.10 -2.65 0.59
C MET A 356 0.94 -2.54 2.13
N ASP A 357 0.04 -3.31 2.74
CA ASP A 357 -0.26 -3.19 4.17
C ASP A 357 -0.17 -4.52 4.94
N ALA A 358 -0.77 -5.60 4.44
CA ALA A 358 -0.71 -6.92 5.09
C ALA A 358 0.20 -7.91 4.35
N VAL A 359 0.77 -8.87 5.07
CA VAL A 359 1.91 -9.67 4.57
C VAL A 359 1.70 -11.18 4.58
N THR A 360 0.77 -11.69 5.39
CA THR A 360 0.57 -13.15 5.50
C THR A 360 -0.48 -13.64 4.50
N PRO A 361 -0.17 -14.61 3.61
CA PRO A 361 -1.14 -15.20 2.69
C PRO A 361 -2.38 -15.74 3.41
N VAL A 362 -3.55 -15.55 2.81
CA VAL A 362 -4.84 -15.93 3.43
C VAL A 362 -4.90 -17.43 3.70
N SER A 363 -4.30 -18.28 2.86
CA SER A 363 -4.25 -19.71 3.11
C SER A 363 -3.59 -20.08 4.44
N LYS A 364 -2.57 -19.31 4.88
CA LYS A 364 -1.87 -19.55 6.16
C LYS A 364 -2.70 -19.06 7.35
N LEU A 365 -3.35 -17.90 7.23
CA LEU A 365 -4.26 -17.36 8.25
C LEU A 365 -5.43 -18.32 8.51
N VAL A 366 -6.07 -18.80 7.45
CA VAL A 366 -7.18 -19.77 7.50
C VAL A 366 -6.72 -21.10 8.11
N ALA A 367 -5.57 -21.62 7.70
CA ALA A 367 -5.01 -22.84 8.29
C ALA A 367 -4.68 -22.67 9.78
N GLN A 368 -4.20 -21.49 10.19
CA GLN A 368 -3.92 -21.21 11.60
C GLN A 368 -5.20 -21.15 12.43
N ALA A 369 -6.25 -20.47 11.95
CA ALA A 369 -7.55 -20.42 12.62
C ALA A 369 -8.11 -21.84 12.82
N ALA A 370 -8.01 -22.70 11.81
CA ALA A 370 -8.40 -24.11 11.90
C ALA A 370 -7.56 -24.87 12.92
N LYS A 371 -6.23 -24.67 12.95
CA LYS A 371 -5.33 -25.28 13.94
C LYS A 371 -5.63 -24.86 15.38
N TRP A 372 -6.09 -23.62 15.58
CA TRP A 372 -6.52 -23.12 16.89
C TRP A 372 -7.94 -23.53 17.29
N GLY A 373 -8.69 -24.14 16.37
CA GLY A 373 -10.07 -24.58 16.58
C GLY A 373 -11.09 -23.44 16.53
N HIS A 374 -10.77 -22.31 15.90
CA HIS A 374 -11.72 -21.22 15.72
C HIS A 374 -12.85 -21.70 14.78
N PRO A 375 -14.13 -21.45 15.09
CA PRO A 375 -15.24 -22.00 14.29
C PRO A 375 -15.40 -21.30 12.93
N ALA A 376 -14.91 -20.07 12.81
CA ALA A 376 -14.89 -19.30 11.57
C ALA A 376 -13.75 -18.28 11.57
N VAL A 377 -13.48 -17.68 10.41
CA VAL A 377 -12.55 -16.55 10.24
C VAL A 377 -13.07 -15.61 9.15
N ALA A 378 -13.10 -14.30 9.43
CA ALA A 378 -13.47 -13.29 8.44
C ALA A 378 -12.29 -12.82 7.60
N ILE A 379 -12.56 -12.41 6.36
CA ILE A 379 -11.60 -11.78 5.44
C ILE A 379 -12.16 -10.42 5.04
N THR A 380 -11.49 -9.33 5.43
CA THR A 380 -12.00 -7.95 5.36
C THR A 380 -10.93 -7.01 4.82
N ASP A 381 -10.43 -7.29 3.62
CA ASP A 381 -9.39 -6.46 2.99
C ASP A 381 -9.84 -5.01 2.75
N HIS A 382 -8.88 -4.08 2.69
CA HIS A 382 -9.14 -2.66 2.41
C HIS A 382 -9.70 -2.47 1.00
N ALA A 383 -10.95 -2.02 0.91
CA ALA A 383 -11.68 -1.69 -0.31
C ALA A 383 -11.83 -2.81 -1.36
N VAL A 384 -11.19 -3.98 -1.19
CA VAL A 384 -11.18 -5.06 -2.18
C VAL A 384 -11.61 -6.40 -1.59
N VAL A 385 -11.95 -7.34 -2.47
CA VAL A 385 -12.37 -8.71 -2.14
C VAL A 385 -11.57 -9.77 -2.90
N GLN A 386 -10.35 -9.41 -3.32
CA GLN A 386 -9.52 -10.21 -4.23
C GLN A 386 -9.02 -11.52 -3.60
N SER A 387 -9.00 -11.62 -2.27
CA SER A 387 -8.60 -12.84 -1.54
C SER A 387 -9.69 -13.90 -1.47
N PHE A 388 -10.93 -13.60 -1.88
CA PHE A 388 -12.05 -14.54 -1.77
C PHE A 388 -11.82 -15.90 -2.47
N PRO A 389 -11.24 -15.97 -3.69
CA PRO A 389 -10.92 -17.24 -4.34
C PRO A 389 -10.01 -18.15 -3.51
N GLU A 390 -8.89 -17.60 -3.03
CA GLU A 390 -7.91 -18.34 -2.23
C GLU A 390 -8.48 -18.71 -0.86
N ALA A 391 -9.19 -17.78 -0.21
CA ALA A 391 -9.85 -18.01 1.06
C ALA A 391 -10.89 -19.14 0.96
N TYR A 392 -11.68 -19.18 -0.11
CA TYR A 392 -12.66 -20.25 -0.33
C TYR A 392 -12.02 -21.63 -0.48
N ALA A 393 -10.95 -21.71 -1.28
CA ALA A 393 -10.19 -22.95 -1.45
C ALA A 393 -9.53 -23.40 -0.12
N ALA A 394 -8.97 -22.46 0.64
CA ALA A 394 -8.36 -22.73 1.93
C ALA A 394 -9.39 -23.16 2.99
N GLY A 395 -10.57 -22.52 3.02
CA GLY A 395 -11.68 -22.86 3.91
C GLY A 395 -12.17 -24.29 3.66
N LYS A 396 -12.43 -24.65 2.40
CA LYS A 396 -12.78 -26.02 1.99
C LYS A 396 -11.71 -27.04 2.41
N LYS A 397 -10.43 -26.74 2.15
CA LYS A 397 -9.31 -27.63 2.46
C LYS A 397 -9.16 -27.91 3.96
N ASN A 398 -9.37 -26.89 4.79
CA ASN A 398 -9.17 -26.99 6.24
C ASN A 398 -10.46 -27.24 7.04
N GLY A 399 -11.63 -27.27 6.38
CA GLY A 399 -12.92 -27.50 7.04
C GLY A 399 -13.34 -26.37 7.99
N ILE A 400 -12.95 -25.13 7.69
CA ILE A 400 -13.30 -23.94 8.50
C ILE A 400 -14.20 -23.00 7.68
N LYS A 401 -15.17 -22.39 8.35
CA LYS A 401 -16.09 -21.42 7.75
C LYS A 401 -15.38 -20.09 7.49
N ILE A 402 -15.53 -19.57 6.28
CA ILE A 402 -15.02 -18.25 5.90
C ILE A 402 -16.15 -17.24 5.94
N LEU A 403 -15.92 -16.09 6.56
CA LEU A 403 -16.85 -14.96 6.57
C LEU A 403 -16.34 -13.92 5.56
N TYR A 404 -17.03 -13.80 4.43
CA TYR A 404 -16.60 -12.93 3.34
C TYR A 404 -16.99 -11.48 3.62
N GLY A 405 -16.00 -10.59 3.67
CA GLY A 405 -16.23 -9.20 4.00
C GLY A 405 -15.29 -8.22 3.32
N LEU A 406 -15.36 -6.99 3.79
CA LEU A 406 -14.70 -5.81 3.23
C LEU A 406 -14.49 -4.80 4.35
N GLU A 407 -13.30 -4.21 4.45
CA GLU A 407 -13.16 -2.94 5.16
C GLU A 407 -13.32 -1.79 4.17
N ALA A 408 -14.43 -1.07 4.26
CA ALA A 408 -14.80 -0.02 3.33
C ALA A 408 -14.42 1.38 3.85
N TYR A 409 -14.04 2.27 2.93
CA TYR A 409 -13.93 3.70 3.20
C TYR A 409 -15.31 4.36 3.05
N LEU A 410 -16.08 4.33 4.13
CA LEU A 410 -17.41 4.94 4.21
C LEU A 410 -17.32 6.46 4.22
N VAL A 411 -18.12 7.12 3.39
CA VAL A 411 -18.31 8.57 3.40
C VAL A 411 -19.80 8.89 3.44
N ASP A 412 -20.14 10.00 4.09
CA ASP A 412 -21.48 10.55 3.93
C ASP A 412 -21.65 11.13 2.52
N ASP A 413 -22.88 11.11 2.03
CA ASP A 413 -23.20 11.57 0.66
C ASP A 413 -22.88 13.05 0.45
N GLY A 414 -22.92 13.85 1.52
CA GLY A 414 -22.42 15.21 1.58
C GLY A 414 -22.21 15.63 3.03
N VAL A 415 -21.40 16.67 3.24
CA VAL A 415 -21.24 17.30 4.55
C VAL A 415 -22.14 18.53 4.58
N PRO A 416 -23.00 18.70 5.61
CA PRO A 416 -23.83 19.90 5.73
C PRO A 416 -22.96 21.15 5.84
N ILE A 417 -23.37 22.21 5.16
CA ILE A 417 -22.76 23.54 5.25
C ILE A 417 -23.30 24.27 6.47
N ALA A 418 -24.57 24.04 6.81
CA ALA A 418 -25.26 24.63 7.94
C ALA A 418 -25.81 23.60 8.91
N TYR A 419 -25.81 23.90 10.21
CA TYR A 419 -26.36 23.08 11.29
C TYR A 419 -27.47 23.83 12.01
N ASP A 420 -28.38 23.09 12.69
CA ASP A 420 -29.53 23.66 13.40
C ASP A 420 -30.26 24.72 12.54
N VAL A 421 -30.59 24.32 11.30
CA VAL A 421 -31.06 25.24 10.27
C VAL A 421 -32.40 25.90 10.65
N GLU A 422 -32.51 27.17 10.29
CA GLU A 422 -33.68 28.01 10.53
C GLU A 422 -33.94 28.85 9.28
N HIS A 423 -35.20 29.27 9.08
CA HIS A 423 -35.58 30.08 7.93
C HIS A 423 -35.25 31.57 8.17
N ILE A 424 -33.96 31.88 8.18
CA ILE A 424 -33.40 33.22 8.44
C ILE A 424 -32.84 33.79 7.13
N ASP A 425 -33.21 35.03 6.83
CA ASP A 425 -32.67 35.78 5.70
C ASP A 425 -31.18 36.10 5.91
N LEU A 426 -30.32 35.60 5.01
CA LEU A 426 -28.86 35.73 5.15
C LEU A 426 -28.36 37.17 4.93
N GLU A 427 -29.09 38.01 4.20
CA GLU A 427 -28.68 39.40 3.96
C GLU A 427 -28.79 40.24 5.24
N ASN A 428 -29.86 40.05 6.01
CA ASN A 428 -30.17 40.84 7.20
C ASN A 428 -29.78 40.18 8.54
N ALA A 429 -29.23 38.97 8.49
CA ALA A 429 -28.81 38.21 9.67
C ALA A 429 -27.67 38.89 10.45
N THR A 430 -27.60 38.59 11.76
CA THR A 430 -26.43 38.89 12.58
C THR A 430 -25.56 37.64 12.66
N TYR A 431 -24.29 37.76 12.30
CA TYR A 431 -23.33 36.68 12.34
C TYR A 431 -22.38 36.86 13.53
N VAL A 432 -22.18 35.81 14.31
CA VAL A 432 -21.16 35.74 15.35
C VAL A 432 -20.12 34.73 14.91
N VAL A 433 -19.00 35.25 14.40
CA VAL A 433 -17.88 34.43 13.95
C VAL A 433 -16.96 34.21 15.14
N PHE A 434 -16.76 32.96 15.54
CA PHE A 434 -16.00 32.62 16.74
C PHE A 434 -15.00 31.51 16.48
N ASP A 435 -14.01 31.44 17.36
CA ASP A 435 -12.91 30.49 17.33
C ASP A 435 -12.50 30.17 18.78
N VAL A 436 -12.14 28.90 19.03
CA VAL A 436 -11.66 28.47 20.34
C VAL A 436 -10.26 27.85 20.26
N GLU A 437 -9.39 28.30 21.15
CA GLU A 437 -8.14 27.60 21.44
C GLU A 437 -8.35 26.67 22.63
N THR A 438 -7.77 25.49 22.58
CA THR A 438 -8.09 24.39 23.50
C THR A 438 -6.83 23.66 23.98
N THR A 439 -6.92 22.94 25.09
CA THR A 439 -5.79 22.14 25.60
C THR A 439 -5.48 20.92 24.74
N GLY A 440 -6.39 20.51 23.85
CA GLY A 440 -6.27 19.35 22.98
C GLY A 440 -7.49 19.22 22.05
N LEU A 441 -7.62 18.10 21.34
CA LEU A 441 -8.62 17.95 20.27
C LEU A 441 -9.98 17.38 20.72
N SER A 442 -10.12 16.97 21.99
CA SER A 442 -11.31 16.30 22.48
C SER A 442 -12.16 17.24 23.33
N ALA A 443 -13.38 17.55 22.89
CA ALA A 443 -14.31 18.33 23.70
C ALA A 443 -14.68 17.63 25.03
N VAL A 444 -14.48 16.31 25.13
CA VAL A 444 -14.80 15.52 26.33
C VAL A 444 -13.69 15.59 27.38
N TYR A 445 -12.42 15.55 26.96
CA TYR A 445 -11.28 15.43 27.85
C TYR A 445 -10.45 16.71 27.98
N ASP A 446 -10.55 17.59 26.98
CA ASP A 446 -9.84 18.86 26.91
C ASP A 446 -10.78 20.04 27.23
N THR A 447 -10.20 21.22 27.47
CA THR A 447 -10.95 22.43 27.81
C THR A 447 -10.51 23.62 26.97
N ILE A 448 -11.39 24.62 26.87
CA ILE A 448 -11.12 25.90 26.22
C ILE A 448 -10.11 26.70 27.05
N ILE A 449 -9.15 27.34 26.39
CA ILE A 449 -8.12 28.22 26.96
C ILE A 449 -8.17 29.65 26.41
N GLU A 450 -8.69 29.86 25.20
CA GLU A 450 -9.08 31.17 24.66
C GLU A 450 -10.40 31.01 23.88
N LEU A 451 -11.32 31.95 24.07
CA LEU A 451 -12.51 32.09 23.24
C LEU A 451 -12.52 33.50 22.68
N ALA A 452 -12.57 33.62 21.35
CA ALA A 452 -12.71 34.89 20.67
C ALA A 452 -13.87 34.87 19.69
N ALA A 453 -14.46 36.03 19.45
CA ALA A 453 -15.52 36.19 18.47
C ALA A 453 -15.62 37.63 17.94
N VAL A 454 -16.16 37.76 16.73
CA VAL A 454 -16.56 39.03 16.13
C VAL A 454 -18.01 38.97 15.70
N LYS A 455 -18.75 40.04 15.96
CA LYS A 455 -20.15 40.17 15.58
C LYS A 455 -20.27 41.05 14.35
N ILE A 456 -20.96 40.57 13.32
CA ILE A 456 -21.10 41.20 12.01
C ILE A 456 -22.58 41.34 11.68
N ARG A 457 -23.00 42.51 11.20
CA ARG A 457 -24.35 42.76 10.70
C ARG A 457 -24.28 43.70 9.50
N ASN A 458 -25.03 43.42 8.44
CA ASN A 458 -25.01 44.20 7.19
C ASN A 458 -23.60 44.37 6.58
N GLY A 459 -22.74 43.35 6.73
CA GLY A 459 -21.36 43.38 6.23
C GLY A 459 -20.38 44.21 7.06
N GLU A 460 -20.82 44.84 8.16
CA GLU A 460 -19.95 45.61 9.05
C GLU A 460 -19.80 44.92 10.41
N LYS A 461 -18.58 44.98 10.97
CA LYS A 461 -18.30 44.51 12.31
C LYS A 461 -18.89 45.48 13.34
N ILE A 462 -19.78 44.99 14.20
CA ILE A 462 -20.49 45.79 15.19
C ILE A 462 -19.98 45.60 16.63
N ASP A 463 -19.36 44.46 16.95
CA ASP A 463 -18.83 44.18 18.29
C ASP A 463 -17.76 43.07 18.27
N GLU A 464 -16.96 42.94 19.33
CA GLU A 464 -15.95 41.87 19.52
C GLU A 464 -15.93 41.32 20.95
N PHE A 465 -15.65 40.03 21.07
CA PHE A 465 -15.45 39.33 22.35
C PHE A 465 -14.11 38.60 22.32
N SER A 466 -13.36 38.64 23.42
CA SER A 466 -12.16 37.81 23.60
C SER A 466 -11.89 37.61 25.09
N SER A 467 -11.64 36.37 25.49
CA SER A 467 -11.26 36.04 26.86
C SER A 467 -10.40 34.79 26.88
N PHE A 468 -9.31 34.83 27.67
CA PHE A 468 -8.65 33.61 28.11
C PHE A 468 -9.51 32.89 29.16
N ALA A 469 -9.28 31.60 29.33
CA ALA A 469 -9.90 30.79 30.36
C ALA A 469 -8.85 29.92 31.06
N ASN A 470 -8.97 29.75 32.37
CA ASN A 470 -8.01 28.96 33.14
C ASN A 470 -8.29 27.46 33.03
N PRO A 471 -7.36 26.65 32.48
CA PRO A 471 -7.54 25.20 32.36
C PRO A 471 -7.27 24.43 33.67
N HIS A 472 -6.80 25.10 34.74
CA HIS A 472 -6.40 24.54 36.03
C HIS A 472 -5.23 23.55 35.99
N HIS A 473 -4.49 23.49 34.88
CA HIS A 473 -3.28 22.70 34.72
C HIS A 473 -2.34 23.37 33.72
N LYS A 474 -1.08 22.93 33.70
CA LYS A 474 -0.10 23.47 32.75
C LYS A 474 -0.39 22.99 31.33
N LEU A 475 -0.18 23.87 30.36
CA LEU A 475 -0.29 23.57 28.95
C LEU A 475 0.86 22.65 28.50
N SER A 476 0.54 21.74 27.58
CA SER A 476 1.55 20.89 26.96
C SER A 476 2.44 21.69 26.02
N ALA A 477 3.66 21.22 25.74
CA ALA A 477 4.54 21.86 24.77
C ALA A 477 3.88 21.96 23.39
N THR A 478 3.16 20.91 22.99
CA THR A 478 2.40 20.84 21.74
C THR A 478 1.30 21.91 21.67
N THR A 479 0.54 22.08 22.75
CA THR A 479 -0.50 23.13 22.85
C THR A 479 0.11 24.52 22.73
N ILE A 480 1.22 24.79 23.42
CA ILE A 480 1.90 26.09 23.36
C ILE A 480 2.44 26.35 21.94
N GLU A 481 3.00 25.35 21.27
CA GLU A 481 3.52 25.48 19.90
C GLU A 481 2.41 25.72 18.87
N LEU A 482 1.25 25.08 19.03
CA LEU A 482 0.11 25.21 18.12
C LEU A 482 -0.62 26.54 18.28
N THR A 483 -0.94 26.89 19.53
CA THR A 483 -1.82 28.02 19.88
C THR A 483 -1.05 29.30 20.16
N GLY A 484 0.25 29.22 20.47
CA GLY A 484 1.04 30.37 20.92
C GLY A 484 0.71 30.88 22.32
N ILE A 485 -0.21 30.24 23.05
CA ILE A 485 -0.63 30.60 24.41
C ILE A 485 0.32 29.95 25.41
N GLU A 486 0.88 30.72 26.34
CA GLU A 486 1.76 30.21 27.40
C GLU A 486 1.00 30.07 28.74
N ASP A 487 1.53 29.26 29.67
CA ASP A 487 0.96 29.07 31.02
C ASP A 487 0.64 30.42 31.72
N LYS A 488 1.49 31.43 31.53
CA LYS A 488 1.34 32.77 32.16
C LYS A 488 0.08 33.51 31.70
N ASP A 489 -0.43 33.19 30.51
CA ASP A 489 -1.58 33.86 29.90
C ASP A 489 -2.90 33.31 30.48
N VAL A 490 -2.90 32.06 30.95
CA VAL A 490 -4.09 31.35 31.44
C VAL A 490 -4.13 31.15 32.95
N GLU A 491 -2.98 31.20 33.65
CA GLU A 491 -2.88 30.93 35.10
C GLU A 491 -3.78 31.85 35.95
N ASN A 492 -3.97 33.11 35.52
CA ASN A 492 -4.81 34.09 36.20
C ASN A 492 -6.07 34.46 35.39
N ALA A 493 -6.39 33.69 34.36
CA ALA A 493 -7.57 33.93 33.53
C ALA A 493 -8.87 33.57 34.30
N PRO A 494 -10.03 34.11 33.89
CA PRO A 494 -11.33 33.72 34.45
C PRO A 494 -11.61 32.21 34.33
N GLU A 495 -12.54 31.74 35.14
CA GLU A 495 -13.03 30.36 35.06
C GLU A 495 -13.72 30.12 33.71
N VAL A 496 -13.55 28.92 33.14
CA VAL A 496 -14.17 28.52 31.87
C VAL A 496 -15.69 28.75 31.91
N GLU A 497 -16.34 28.46 33.05
CA GLU A 497 -17.77 28.72 33.24
C GLU A 497 -18.13 30.20 33.07
N GLU A 498 -17.35 31.10 33.66
CA GLU A 498 -17.58 32.54 33.59
C GLU A 498 -17.45 33.03 32.15
N VAL A 499 -16.43 32.58 31.43
CA VAL A 499 -16.20 32.93 30.02
C VAL A 499 -17.37 32.46 29.15
N ILE A 500 -17.80 31.20 29.31
CA ILE A 500 -18.87 30.60 28.52
C ILE A 500 -20.22 31.29 28.77
N ARG A 501 -20.55 31.63 30.03
CA ARG A 501 -21.77 32.37 30.35
C ARG A 501 -21.77 33.78 29.76
N LYS A 502 -20.66 34.51 29.92
CA LYS A 502 -20.51 35.85 29.32
C LYS A 502 -20.61 35.80 27.80
N PHE A 503 -20.02 34.78 27.18
CA PHE A 503 -20.09 34.60 25.74
C PHE A 503 -21.51 34.28 25.27
N HIS A 504 -22.21 33.36 25.95
CA HIS A 504 -23.62 33.05 25.66
C HIS A 504 -24.52 34.30 25.74
N ASP A 505 -24.42 35.07 26.84
CA ASP A 505 -25.17 36.32 27.00
C ASP A 505 -24.81 37.34 25.92
N TRP A 506 -23.55 37.34 25.47
CA TRP A 506 -23.06 38.25 24.42
C TRP A 506 -23.54 37.86 23.02
N ILE A 507 -23.73 36.57 22.70
CA ILE A 507 -24.21 36.11 21.39
C ILE A 507 -25.62 36.67 21.09
N GLY A 508 -26.53 36.57 22.07
CA GLY A 508 -27.95 36.92 21.92
C GLY A 508 -28.78 35.86 21.17
N ASP A 509 -30.10 35.99 21.18
CA ASP A 509 -31.01 34.92 20.71
C ASP A 509 -31.17 34.86 19.17
N ASP A 510 -30.90 35.96 18.45
CA ASP A 510 -31.15 36.10 16.99
C ASP A 510 -29.87 36.08 16.12
N SER A 511 -28.82 35.37 16.58
CA SER A 511 -27.51 35.34 15.91
C SER A 511 -27.20 33.97 15.28
N ILE A 512 -26.61 33.98 14.08
CA ILE A 512 -26.04 32.80 13.43
C ILE A 512 -24.58 32.66 13.86
N LEU A 513 -24.21 31.54 14.46
CA LEU A 513 -22.82 31.24 14.78
C LEU A 513 -22.06 30.80 13.53
N VAL A 514 -20.80 31.22 13.41
CA VAL A 514 -19.97 30.90 12.26
C VAL A 514 -18.57 30.50 12.74
N ALA A 515 -18.04 29.42 12.18
CA ALA A 515 -16.67 29.00 12.42
C ALA A 515 -16.07 28.38 11.14
N HIS A 516 -14.75 28.17 11.13
CA HIS A 516 -14.05 27.53 10.03
C HIS A 516 -13.65 26.11 10.43
N ASN A 517 -14.42 25.10 9.98
CA ASN A 517 -14.50 23.76 10.59
C ASN A 517 -15.38 23.74 11.86
N ALA A 518 -16.59 24.29 11.75
CA ALA A 518 -17.49 24.56 12.87
C ALA A 518 -17.79 23.37 13.78
N SER A 519 -17.72 22.14 13.24
CA SER A 519 -17.89 20.92 14.05
C SER A 519 -16.94 20.83 15.25
N PHE A 520 -15.73 21.41 15.14
CA PHE A 520 -14.74 21.43 16.22
C PHE A 520 -15.14 22.45 17.31
N ASP A 521 -15.25 23.73 16.94
CA ASP A 521 -15.53 24.83 17.86
C ASP A 521 -16.89 24.66 18.57
N MET A 522 -17.92 24.27 17.81
CA MET A 522 -19.25 24.00 18.36
C MET A 522 -19.23 22.82 19.34
N GLY A 523 -18.39 21.81 19.10
CA GLY A 523 -18.23 20.66 19.99
C GLY A 523 -17.79 21.08 21.40
N PHE A 524 -16.80 21.97 21.49
CA PHE A 524 -16.33 22.53 22.76
C PHE A 524 -17.36 23.46 23.42
N LEU A 525 -18.04 24.30 22.62
CA LEU A 525 -19.06 25.23 23.10
C LEU A 525 -20.25 24.47 23.70
N TYR A 526 -20.86 23.54 22.96
CA TYR A 526 -22.03 22.80 23.42
C TYR A 526 -21.70 21.82 24.55
N THR A 527 -20.49 21.26 24.58
CA THR A 527 -20.02 20.50 25.75
C THR A 527 -20.00 21.36 27.00
N SER A 528 -19.50 22.59 26.87
CA SER A 528 -19.47 23.54 27.98
C SER A 528 -20.88 23.98 28.39
N TYR A 529 -21.77 24.26 27.43
CA TYR A 529 -23.17 24.59 27.72
C TYR A 529 -23.86 23.49 28.52
N LYS A 530 -23.70 22.23 28.11
CA LYS A 530 -24.23 21.09 28.85
C LYS A 530 -23.65 20.99 30.26
N LYS A 531 -22.34 21.15 30.40
CA LYS A 531 -21.62 21.12 31.71
C LYS A 531 -22.12 22.21 32.66
N PHE A 532 -22.46 23.39 32.13
CA PHE A 532 -22.91 24.53 32.92
C PHE A 532 -24.43 24.75 32.88
N HIS A 533 -25.18 23.75 32.43
CA HIS A 533 -26.65 23.73 32.38
C HIS A 533 -27.29 24.90 31.59
N ILE A 534 -26.67 25.27 30.47
CA ILE A 534 -27.20 26.21 29.49
C ILE A 534 -27.94 25.38 28.42
N ALA A 535 -29.26 25.52 28.33
CA ALA A 535 -30.10 24.74 27.41
C ALA A 535 -30.52 25.60 26.22
N THR A 536 -29.63 25.73 25.24
CA THR A 536 -29.89 26.43 23.98
C THR A 536 -29.17 25.75 22.82
N THR A 537 -29.60 26.06 21.60
CA THR A 537 -28.92 25.74 20.34
C THR A 537 -28.91 27.00 19.48
N HIS A 538 -27.98 27.10 18.55
CA HIS A 538 -27.85 28.24 17.65
C HIS A 538 -27.80 27.76 16.20
N PRO A 539 -28.39 28.50 15.24
CA PRO A 539 -28.13 28.26 13.82
C PRO A 539 -26.64 28.45 13.52
N VAL A 540 -26.02 27.54 12.76
CA VAL A 540 -24.57 27.53 12.51
C VAL A 540 -24.22 27.44 11.03
N ILE A 541 -23.21 28.20 10.59
CA ILE A 541 -22.59 28.07 9.27
C ILE A 541 -21.12 27.63 9.40
N ASP A 542 -20.73 26.61 8.62
CA ASP A 542 -19.34 26.20 8.46
C ASP A 542 -18.72 26.78 7.19
N THR A 543 -17.83 27.75 7.36
CA THR A 543 -17.16 28.40 6.22
C THR A 543 -16.21 27.48 5.47
N LEU A 544 -15.71 26.40 6.09
CA LEU A 544 -14.88 25.41 5.42
C LEU A 544 -15.70 24.62 4.40
N GLU A 545 -16.86 24.13 4.81
CA GLU A 545 -17.75 23.37 3.93
C GLU A 545 -18.37 24.27 2.86
N LEU A 546 -18.71 25.51 3.20
CA LEU A 546 -19.14 26.51 2.22
C LEU A 546 -18.06 26.80 1.16
N ALA A 547 -16.80 26.99 1.58
CA ALA A 547 -15.70 27.21 0.66
C ALA A 547 -15.44 25.98 -0.22
N ARG A 548 -15.56 24.77 0.35
CA ARG A 548 -15.48 23.53 -0.43
C ARG A 548 -16.60 23.46 -1.47
N PHE A 549 -17.82 23.83 -1.09
CA PHE A 549 -18.98 23.91 -1.97
C PHE A 549 -18.73 24.84 -3.17
N LEU A 550 -18.30 26.07 -2.92
CA LEU A 550 -18.07 27.07 -3.96
C LEU A 550 -16.81 26.80 -4.81
N TYR A 551 -15.79 26.14 -4.26
CA TYR A 551 -14.52 25.88 -4.95
C TYR A 551 -14.05 24.41 -4.83
N PRO A 552 -14.75 23.44 -5.45
CA PRO A 552 -14.41 22.01 -5.37
C PRO A 552 -12.98 21.68 -5.81
N ASP A 553 -12.46 22.39 -6.82
CA ASP A 553 -11.19 22.05 -7.47
C ASP A 553 -9.94 22.58 -6.74
N MET A 554 -10.11 23.33 -5.65
CA MET A 554 -8.98 23.81 -4.86
C MET A 554 -8.30 22.66 -4.11
N LYS A 555 -6.96 22.64 -4.14
CA LYS A 555 -6.16 21.60 -3.46
C LYS A 555 -6.23 21.66 -1.93
N SER A 556 -6.52 22.83 -1.37
CA SER A 556 -6.59 23.09 0.06
C SER A 556 -7.59 24.21 0.33
N HIS A 557 -8.38 24.04 1.38
CA HIS A 557 -9.38 24.99 1.86
C HIS A 557 -9.06 25.48 3.28
N ARG A 558 -7.81 25.34 3.72
CA ARG A 558 -7.37 25.90 5.00
C ARG A 558 -7.56 27.42 4.99
N LEU A 559 -7.93 27.99 6.14
CA LEU A 559 -8.18 29.41 6.32
C LEU A 559 -7.09 30.28 5.67
N ASN A 560 -5.82 30.04 5.99
CA ASN A 560 -4.69 30.80 5.42
C ASN A 560 -4.60 30.76 3.87
N VAL A 561 -4.97 29.64 3.24
CA VAL A 561 -4.98 29.51 1.77
C VAL A 561 -6.14 30.29 1.18
N LEU A 562 -7.31 30.25 1.81
CA LEU A 562 -8.49 31.00 1.39
C LEU A 562 -8.27 32.50 1.57
N CYS A 563 -7.74 32.94 2.72
CA CYS A 563 -7.40 34.34 2.95
C CYS A 563 -6.43 34.87 1.90
N LYS A 564 -5.38 34.10 1.57
CA LYS A 564 -4.45 34.47 0.48
C LYS A 564 -5.14 34.57 -0.88
N LYS A 565 -6.12 33.71 -1.17
CA LYS A 565 -6.88 33.74 -2.44
C LYS A 565 -7.75 34.98 -2.54
N PHE A 566 -8.45 35.35 -1.47
CA PHE A 566 -9.34 36.51 -1.45
C PHE A 566 -8.65 37.80 -1.03
N ASN A 567 -7.33 37.77 -0.84
CA ASN A 567 -6.54 38.90 -0.39
C ASN A 567 -7.06 39.50 0.94
N ILE A 568 -7.42 38.60 1.87
CA ILE A 568 -7.81 38.93 3.25
C ILE A 568 -6.54 38.90 4.11
N ASP A 569 -6.31 39.97 4.87
CA ASP A 569 -5.16 40.07 5.75
C ASP A 569 -5.30 39.13 6.95
N LEU A 570 -4.29 38.28 7.15
CA LEU A 570 -4.19 37.36 8.29
C LEU A 570 -2.94 37.73 9.09
N THR A 571 -3.07 38.72 9.97
CA THR A 571 -1.96 39.28 10.77
C THR A 571 -1.78 38.50 12.06
N GLN A 572 -0.55 38.04 12.36
CA GLN A 572 -0.23 37.17 13.50
C GLN A 572 -1.11 35.92 13.55
N HIS A 573 -0.73 34.89 12.77
CA HIS A 573 -1.19 33.53 13.02
C HIS A 573 -0.98 33.17 14.51
N HIS A 574 -1.90 32.42 15.13
CA HIS A 574 -1.86 31.95 16.53
C HIS A 574 -2.53 32.85 17.59
N ARG A 575 -3.60 33.59 17.24
CA ARG A 575 -4.55 34.14 18.24
C ARG A 575 -5.96 34.05 17.68
N ALA A 576 -6.89 33.48 18.48
CA ALA A 576 -8.27 33.22 18.06
C ALA A 576 -8.98 34.47 17.47
N ILE A 577 -8.69 35.67 17.98
CA ILE A 577 -9.35 36.90 17.50
C ILE A 577 -8.96 37.29 16.07
N TYR A 578 -7.73 37.02 15.62
CA TYR A 578 -7.32 37.32 14.24
C TYR A 578 -7.95 36.33 13.26
N ASP A 579 -8.05 35.07 13.67
CA ASP A 579 -8.69 34.01 12.88
C ASP A 579 -10.21 34.25 12.78
N CYS A 580 -10.86 34.74 13.85
CA CYS A 580 -12.26 35.19 13.81
C CYS A 580 -12.48 36.32 12.79
N ARG A 581 -11.63 37.35 12.82
CA ARG A 581 -11.73 38.50 11.89
C ARG A 581 -11.58 38.05 10.44
N ALA A 582 -10.55 37.26 10.16
CA ALA A 582 -10.29 36.75 8.82
C ALA A 582 -11.41 35.80 8.34
N THR A 583 -11.95 34.98 9.24
CA THR A 583 -13.10 34.11 8.94
C THR A 583 -14.36 34.91 8.68
N GLY A 584 -14.57 36.03 9.39
CA GLY A 584 -15.67 36.97 9.13
C GLY A 584 -15.57 37.63 7.76
N ASP A 585 -14.40 38.14 7.40
CA ASP A 585 -14.16 38.69 6.06
C ASP A 585 -14.35 37.62 4.98
N LEU A 586 -13.87 36.39 5.24
CA LEU A 586 -14.05 35.25 4.33
C LEU A 586 -15.53 34.91 4.16
N LEU A 587 -16.30 34.83 5.25
CA LEU A 587 -17.73 34.56 5.21
C LEU A 587 -18.45 35.55 4.28
N LEU A 588 -18.17 36.85 4.40
CA LEU A 588 -18.81 37.86 3.56
C LEU A 588 -18.52 37.65 2.06
N HIS A 589 -17.29 37.25 1.71
CA HIS A 589 -16.93 36.90 0.33
C HIS A 589 -17.70 35.66 -0.14
N LEU A 590 -17.74 34.60 0.67
CA LEU A 590 -18.41 33.35 0.33
C LEU A 590 -19.93 33.55 0.21
N MET A 591 -20.56 34.28 1.13
CA MET A 591 -22.00 34.58 1.11
C MET A 591 -22.40 35.31 -0.16
N LYS A 592 -21.62 36.33 -0.56
CA LYS A 592 -21.85 37.07 -1.80
C LYS A 592 -21.88 36.13 -3.02
N GLU A 593 -20.88 35.26 -3.16
CA GLU A 593 -20.84 34.31 -4.28
C GLU A 593 -21.95 33.25 -4.20
N THR A 594 -22.37 32.88 -3.00
CA THR A 594 -23.44 31.89 -2.78
C THR A 594 -24.78 32.42 -3.31
N VAL A 595 -25.10 33.67 -3.00
CA VAL A 595 -26.29 34.36 -3.53
C VAL A 595 -26.17 34.52 -5.06
N GLU A 596 -25.05 35.06 -5.55
CA GLU A 596 -24.88 35.38 -6.98
C GLU A 596 -24.90 34.15 -7.90
N LYS A 597 -24.38 33.00 -7.44
CA LYS A 597 -24.23 31.80 -8.29
C LYS A 597 -25.33 30.76 -8.10
N TYR A 598 -25.90 30.66 -6.90
CA TYR A 598 -26.78 29.56 -6.52
C TYR A 598 -28.16 29.99 -6.01
N ASP A 599 -28.43 31.30 -5.93
CA ASP A 599 -29.71 31.87 -5.45
C ASP A 599 -30.11 31.34 -4.06
N ILE A 600 -29.11 31.15 -3.19
CA ILE A 600 -29.29 30.75 -1.79
C ILE A 600 -29.37 32.03 -0.96
N VAL A 601 -30.55 32.30 -0.42
CA VAL A 601 -30.84 33.54 0.32
C VAL A 601 -31.25 33.29 1.77
N TYR A 602 -31.71 32.09 2.10
CA TYR A 602 -32.02 31.70 3.48
C TYR A 602 -30.99 30.73 4.07
N HIS A 603 -30.88 30.71 5.40
CA HIS A 603 -29.94 29.82 6.11
C HIS A 603 -30.23 28.34 5.87
N ASP A 604 -31.50 27.94 5.77
CA ASP A 604 -31.92 26.57 5.42
C ASP A 604 -31.63 26.19 3.96
N ASP A 605 -31.52 27.17 3.05
CA ASP A 605 -31.13 26.92 1.66
C ASP A 605 -29.67 26.48 1.50
N LEU A 606 -28.79 26.75 2.49
CA LEU A 606 -27.35 26.41 2.40
C LEU A 606 -27.11 24.91 2.22
N ASN A 607 -28.03 24.07 2.69
CA ASN A 607 -27.93 22.62 2.54
C ASN A 607 -28.67 22.05 1.31
N LYS A 608 -29.32 22.88 0.50
CA LYS A 608 -30.17 22.44 -0.63
C LYS A 608 -29.45 21.59 -1.67
N TYR A 609 -28.16 21.87 -1.90
CA TYR A 609 -27.31 21.18 -2.88
C TYR A 609 -26.30 20.22 -2.23
N VAL A 610 -26.42 19.96 -0.92
CA VAL A 610 -25.54 19.02 -0.21
C VAL A 610 -25.90 17.60 -0.64
N GLY A 611 -24.91 16.86 -1.16
CA GLY A 611 -25.09 15.49 -1.65
C GLY A 611 -25.16 15.37 -3.17
N GLU A 612 -25.13 16.48 -3.91
CA GLU A 612 -25.11 16.45 -5.37
C GLU A 612 -23.68 16.35 -5.94
N GLY A 613 -23.56 15.60 -7.04
CA GLY A 613 -22.33 15.50 -7.84
C GLY A 613 -21.13 14.93 -7.06
N ASP A 614 -20.06 15.71 -7.00
CA ASP A 614 -18.74 15.32 -6.46
C ASP A 614 -18.60 15.54 -4.94
N SER A 615 -19.70 15.77 -4.22
CA SER A 615 -19.74 16.02 -2.76
C SER A 615 -18.98 14.97 -1.94
N TYR A 616 -19.08 13.69 -2.32
CA TYR A 616 -18.38 12.57 -1.68
C TYR A 616 -16.84 12.71 -1.70
N LYS A 617 -16.27 13.52 -2.62
CA LYS A 617 -14.82 13.79 -2.67
C LYS A 617 -14.36 14.67 -1.52
N ARG A 618 -15.26 15.50 -0.97
CA ARG A 618 -15.00 16.42 0.15
C ARG A 618 -15.12 15.73 1.51
N ALA A 619 -16.01 14.75 1.61
CA ALA A 619 -16.22 13.99 2.83
C ALA A 619 -14.95 13.25 3.29
N ARG A 620 -14.71 13.24 4.60
CA ARG A 620 -13.63 12.48 5.22
C ARG A 620 -14.06 11.01 5.33
N PRO A 621 -13.28 10.05 4.82
CA PRO A 621 -13.63 8.65 4.90
C PRO A 621 -13.41 8.10 6.30
N TYR A 622 -14.40 7.35 6.78
CA TYR A 622 -14.32 6.48 7.95
C TYR A 622 -14.17 5.04 7.50
N HIS A 623 -13.57 4.20 8.34
CA HIS A 623 -13.54 2.78 8.10
C HIS A 623 -14.81 2.12 8.64
N CYS A 624 -15.38 1.17 7.91
CA CYS A 624 -16.37 0.24 8.43
C CYS A 624 -16.15 -1.16 7.90
N THR A 625 -16.52 -2.15 8.69
CA THR A 625 -16.42 -3.55 8.30
C THR A 625 -17.77 -3.99 7.74
N ILE A 626 -17.81 -4.65 6.59
CA ILE A 626 -19.04 -5.15 5.97
C ILE A 626 -18.87 -6.66 5.77
N LEU A 627 -19.77 -7.46 6.33
CA LEU A 627 -19.76 -8.92 6.16
C LEU A 627 -21.01 -9.38 5.39
N ALA A 628 -20.82 -10.27 4.41
CA ALA A 628 -21.90 -10.89 3.67
C ALA A 628 -22.53 -12.04 4.48
N VAL A 629 -23.84 -11.96 4.70
CA VAL A 629 -24.62 -12.97 5.43
C VAL A 629 -25.03 -14.12 4.52
N ASP A 630 -25.35 -13.83 3.27
CA ASP A 630 -25.81 -14.81 2.27
C ASP A 630 -25.26 -14.46 0.87
N ASP A 631 -25.58 -15.29 -0.14
CA ASP A 631 -25.16 -15.08 -1.53
C ASP A 631 -25.72 -13.78 -2.14
N ASP A 632 -26.89 -13.32 -1.69
CA ASP A 632 -27.48 -12.02 -2.08
C ASP A 632 -26.60 -10.87 -1.55
N GLY A 633 -26.19 -10.96 -0.28
CA GLY A 633 -25.26 -10.06 0.38
C GLY A 633 -23.91 -10.02 -0.30
N LEU A 634 -23.35 -11.17 -0.66
CA LEU A 634 -22.10 -11.27 -1.41
C LEU A 634 -22.20 -10.55 -2.77
N LYS A 635 -23.30 -10.74 -3.50
CA LYS A 635 -23.54 -10.04 -4.77
C LYS A 635 -23.64 -8.52 -4.56
N ASN A 636 -24.27 -8.09 -3.47
CA ASN A 636 -24.33 -6.68 -3.09
C ASN A 636 -22.95 -6.13 -2.70
N LEU A 637 -22.12 -6.91 -2.02
CA LEU A 637 -20.73 -6.56 -1.71
C LEU A 637 -19.92 -6.33 -2.99
N PHE A 638 -20.06 -7.20 -4.00
CA PHE A 638 -19.42 -6.99 -5.31
C PHE A 638 -19.88 -5.70 -6.01
N LYS A 639 -21.16 -5.33 -5.89
CA LYS A 639 -21.67 -4.05 -6.41
C LYS A 639 -21.10 -2.86 -5.65
N ILE A 640 -21.04 -2.92 -4.32
CA ILE A 640 -20.46 -1.86 -3.48
C ILE A 640 -18.99 -1.63 -3.87
N VAL A 641 -18.20 -2.70 -3.98
CA VAL A 641 -16.79 -2.61 -4.42
C VAL A 641 -16.69 -2.03 -5.83
N SER A 642 -17.55 -2.47 -6.76
CA SER A 642 -17.56 -1.96 -8.14
C SER A 642 -17.92 -0.48 -8.22
N ASP A 643 -18.97 -0.05 -7.51
CA ASP A 643 -19.41 1.34 -7.48
C ASP A 643 -18.33 2.23 -6.82
N ALA A 644 -17.69 1.76 -5.76
CA ALA A 644 -16.58 2.46 -5.11
C ALA A 644 -15.35 2.65 -6.01
N HIS A 645 -15.07 1.70 -6.91
CA HIS A 645 -13.94 1.77 -7.84
C HIS A 645 -14.24 2.51 -9.14
N VAL A 646 -15.51 2.56 -9.56
CA VAL A 646 -15.89 3.12 -10.87
C VAL A 646 -16.57 4.48 -10.74
N LYS A 647 -17.52 4.63 -9.82
CA LYS A 647 -18.37 5.83 -9.71
C LYS A 647 -17.85 6.80 -8.67
N THR A 648 -17.51 6.30 -7.49
CA THR A 648 -17.14 7.13 -6.31
C THR A 648 -15.67 7.01 -5.94
N TYR A 649 -14.83 6.59 -6.89
CA TYR A 649 -13.39 6.62 -6.72
C TYR A 649 -12.89 8.07 -6.66
N TYR A 650 -11.92 8.32 -5.78
CA TYR A 650 -11.20 9.60 -5.75
C TYR A 650 -9.70 9.37 -5.59
N ARG A 651 -9.22 9.36 -4.34
CA ARG A 651 -7.85 8.93 -3.99
C ARG A 651 -7.82 7.49 -3.47
N VAL A 652 -8.96 7.06 -2.96
CA VAL A 652 -9.26 5.70 -2.50
C VAL A 652 -10.67 5.36 -2.99
N PRO A 653 -11.04 4.08 -3.12
CA PRO A 653 -12.40 3.68 -3.43
C PRO A 653 -13.33 4.03 -2.26
N ARG A 654 -14.27 4.96 -2.44
CA ARG A 654 -15.16 5.42 -1.36
C ARG A 654 -16.55 4.83 -1.52
N VAL A 655 -17.10 4.30 -0.43
CA VAL A 655 -18.49 3.82 -0.37
C VAL A 655 -19.32 4.92 0.26
N THR A 656 -20.34 5.42 -0.45
CA THR A 656 -21.24 6.41 0.15
C THR A 656 -22.28 5.74 1.03
N ARG A 657 -22.75 6.43 2.08
CA ARG A 657 -23.74 5.89 3.01
C ARG A 657 -25.05 5.52 2.29
N SER A 658 -25.52 6.33 1.34
CA SER A 658 -26.69 5.99 0.52
C SER A 658 -26.48 4.72 -0.31
N SER A 659 -25.32 4.55 -0.94
CA SER A 659 -24.99 3.36 -1.75
C SER A 659 -24.96 2.10 -0.88
N LEU A 660 -24.32 2.19 0.30
CA LEU A 660 -24.33 1.10 1.28
C LEU A 660 -25.75 0.76 1.72
N MET A 661 -26.59 1.75 2.00
CA MET A 661 -27.99 1.54 2.38
C MET A 661 -28.81 0.91 1.26
N GLN A 662 -28.61 1.34 0.01
CA GLN A 662 -29.28 0.77 -1.16
C GLN A 662 -28.98 -0.73 -1.31
N TYR A 663 -27.74 -1.14 -1.04
CA TYR A 663 -27.28 -2.52 -1.17
C TYR A 663 -27.21 -3.28 0.16
N ARG A 664 -27.78 -2.75 1.25
CA ARG A 664 -27.63 -3.30 2.61
C ARG A 664 -28.22 -4.69 2.82
N LYS A 665 -29.19 -5.10 2.00
CA LYS A 665 -29.82 -6.42 2.11
C LYS A 665 -28.76 -7.53 2.05
N GLY A 666 -28.77 -8.44 3.03
CA GLY A 666 -27.83 -9.56 3.12
C GLY A 666 -26.46 -9.17 3.68
N LEU A 667 -26.29 -7.95 4.19
CA LEU A 667 -25.05 -7.46 4.79
C LEU A 667 -25.25 -7.14 6.28
N ILE A 668 -24.20 -7.32 7.06
CA ILE A 668 -24.08 -6.75 8.41
C ILE A 668 -22.87 -5.82 8.45
N VAL A 669 -23.00 -4.70 9.17
CA VAL A 669 -22.01 -3.62 9.18
C VAL A 669 -21.45 -3.42 10.60
N GLY A 670 -20.14 -3.56 10.73
CA GLY A 670 -19.35 -3.27 11.92
C GLY A 670 -18.79 -1.85 11.93
N SER A 671 -18.57 -1.31 13.12
CA SER A 671 -18.09 0.07 13.30
C SER A 671 -16.64 0.33 12.87
N GLY A 672 -15.84 -0.71 12.59
CA GLY A 672 -14.46 -0.58 12.11
C GLY A 672 -13.40 -0.36 13.19
N CYS A 673 -12.22 0.10 12.75
CA CYS A 673 -11.03 0.29 13.57
C CYS A 673 -10.97 1.65 14.30
N ASP A 674 -9.78 2.13 14.67
CA ASP A 674 -9.57 3.46 15.25
C ASP A 674 -9.98 4.61 14.31
N LYS A 675 -10.02 4.35 13.01
CA LYS A 675 -10.55 5.25 11.98
C LYS A 675 -12.05 5.02 11.71
N GLY A 676 -12.71 4.18 12.50
CA GLY A 676 -14.14 3.97 12.47
C GLY A 676 -14.90 5.12 13.14
N GLU A 677 -16.10 5.40 12.63
CA GLU A 677 -16.93 6.54 13.06
C GLU A 677 -17.23 6.49 14.57
N VAL A 678 -17.52 5.31 15.13
CA VAL A 678 -17.88 5.15 16.55
C VAL A 678 -16.69 5.37 17.47
N PHE A 679 -15.51 4.81 17.12
CA PHE A 679 -14.32 4.94 17.96
C PHE A 679 -13.79 6.38 17.92
N GLU A 680 -13.64 6.95 16.72
CA GLU A 680 -13.21 8.35 16.57
C GLU A 680 -14.21 9.31 17.22
N GLY A 681 -15.51 9.05 17.07
CA GLY A 681 -16.57 9.79 17.75
C GLY A 681 -16.44 9.74 19.26
N MET A 682 -16.24 8.56 19.86
CA MET A 682 -16.10 8.44 21.32
C MET A 682 -14.84 9.12 21.88
N MET A 683 -13.81 9.31 21.05
CA MET A 683 -12.62 10.08 21.43
C MET A 683 -12.87 11.60 21.43
N GLN A 684 -13.65 12.11 20.48
CA GLN A 684 -13.69 13.55 20.17
C GLN A 684 -15.02 14.22 20.55
N LYS A 685 -16.12 13.46 20.53
CA LYS A 685 -17.50 13.95 20.60
C LYS A 685 -18.22 13.49 21.86
N GLN A 686 -19.36 14.13 22.14
CA GLN A 686 -20.21 13.74 23.26
C GLN A 686 -20.84 12.35 23.05
N PRO A 687 -21.01 11.54 24.12
CA PRO A 687 -21.54 10.18 24.00
C PRO A 687 -22.92 10.08 23.32
N GLU A 688 -23.77 11.09 23.43
CA GLU A 688 -25.09 11.11 22.80
C GLU A 688 -25.04 11.27 21.27
N GLU A 689 -24.08 12.03 20.73
CA GLU A 689 -23.87 12.10 19.27
C GLU A 689 -23.38 10.77 18.73
N VAL A 690 -22.46 10.14 19.46
CA VAL A 690 -21.91 8.81 19.11
C VAL A 690 -23.01 7.75 19.18
N GLU A 691 -23.99 7.91 20.07
CA GLU A 691 -25.14 7.03 20.15
C GLU A 691 -25.99 7.07 18.88
N GLU A 692 -26.25 8.24 18.31
CA GLU A 692 -26.95 8.35 17.02
C GLU A 692 -26.15 7.71 15.88
N MET A 693 -24.83 7.93 15.82
CA MET A 693 -23.96 7.30 14.83
C MET A 693 -23.96 5.78 14.96
N ALA A 694 -23.87 5.27 16.19
CA ALA A 694 -23.83 3.83 16.47
C ALA A 694 -25.11 3.10 16.06
N LYS A 695 -26.27 3.78 15.94
CA LYS A 695 -27.52 3.18 15.46
C LYS A 695 -27.39 2.56 14.07
N PHE A 696 -26.54 3.13 13.21
CA PHE A 696 -26.29 2.66 11.84
C PHE A 696 -25.64 1.27 11.75
N TYR A 697 -24.88 0.87 12.77
CA TYR A 697 -24.07 -0.35 12.75
C TYR A 697 -24.82 -1.53 13.37
N ASP A 698 -24.62 -2.73 12.84
CA ASP A 698 -25.25 -3.95 13.38
C ASP A 698 -24.47 -4.49 14.59
N TYR A 699 -23.15 -4.27 14.62
CA TYR A 699 -22.27 -4.57 15.74
C TYR A 699 -21.18 -3.50 15.89
N ILE A 700 -20.60 -3.40 17.08
CA ILE A 700 -19.59 -2.39 17.41
C ILE A 700 -18.27 -3.09 17.71
N GLU A 701 -17.18 -2.58 17.17
CA GLU A 701 -15.84 -3.16 17.29
C GLU A 701 -15.00 -2.43 18.34
N ILE A 702 -14.22 -3.21 19.08
CA ILE A 702 -13.16 -2.76 19.98
C ILE A 702 -11.91 -3.60 19.73
N MET A 703 -10.72 -3.03 19.92
CA MET A 703 -9.45 -3.71 19.63
C MET A 703 -8.54 -3.76 20.87
N PRO A 704 -7.55 -4.66 20.91
CA PRO A 704 -6.55 -4.69 21.98
C PRO A 704 -5.79 -3.36 22.10
N LYS A 705 -5.38 -2.99 23.33
CA LYS A 705 -4.65 -1.74 23.60
C LYS A 705 -3.42 -1.53 22.69
N PRO A 706 -2.58 -2.54 22.39
CA PRO A 706 -1.45 -2.38 21.49
C PRO A 706 -1.81 -2.00 20.04
N VAL A 707 -3.06 -2.20 19.62
CA VAL A 707 -3.56 -1.79 18.30
C VAL A 707 -3.77 -0.27 18.22
N TYR A 708 -4.02 0.38 19.35
CA TYR A 708 -4.22 1.83 19.47
C TYR A 708 -2.95 2.60 19.87
N ALA A 709 -1.78 1.93 19.93
CA ALA A 709 -0.55 2.52 20.46
C ALA A 709 -0.12 3.83 19.78
N HIS A 710 -0.38 3.96 18.47
CA HIS A 710 -0.09 5.18 17.71
C HIS A 710 -0.93 6.38 18.15
N LEU A 711 -2.10 6.17 18.77
CA LEU A 711 -2.93 7.25 19.30
C LEU A 711 -2.33 7.86 20.58
N LEU A 712 -1.63 7.04 21.38
CA LEU A 712 -0.89 7.51 22.54
C LEU A 712 0.39 8.25 22.12
N GLU A 713 1.14 7.68 21.17
CA GLU A 713 2.35 8.31 20.63
C GLU A 713 2.05 9.65 19.93
N GLY A 714 0.90 9.75 19.28
CA GLY A 714 0.42 10.98 18.64
C GLY A 714 -0.33 11.93 19.56
N GLU A 715 -0.35 11.71 20.88
CA GLU A 715 -1.03 12.54 21.90
C GLU A 715 -2.55 12.76 21.64
N ARG A 716 -3.18 11.91 20.81
CA ARG A 716 -4.64 11.93 20.60
C ARG A 716 -5.39 11.25 21.74
N VAL A 717 -4.69 10.38 22.45
CA VAL A 717 -5.11 9.79 23.73
C VAL A 717 -3.98 10.01 24.71
N GLN A 718 -4.26 10.68 25.83
CA GLN A 718 -3.27 11.15 26.80
C GLN A 718 -2.56 9.99 27.50
N ASN A 719 -3.28 8.92 27.82
CA ASN A 719 -2.75 7.77 28.56
C ASN A 719 -3.62 6.51 28.40
N GLU A 720 -3.10 5.39 28.87
CA GLU A 720 -3.75 4.09 28.79
C GLU A 720 -5.08 4.04 29.56
N PHE A 721 -5.21 4.78 30.67
CA PHE A 721 -6.45 4.84 31.42
C PHE A 721 -7.58 5.50 30.62
N GLN A 722 -7.28 6.58 29.89
CA GLN A 722 -8.23 7.21 28.98
C GLN A 722 -8.65 6.25 27.86
N LEU A 723 -7.72 5.47 27.30
CA LEU A 723 -8.04 4.45 26.30
C LEU A 723 -9.00 3.39 26.85
N GLU A 724 -8.73 2.89 28.06
CA GLU A 724 -9.62 1.93 28.72
C GLU A 724 -11.01 2.54 29.00
N ASP A 725 -11.09 3.81 29.39
CA ASP A 725 -12.35 4.54 29.59
C ASP A 725 -13.14 4.66 28.28
N ILE A 726 -12.48 5.00 27.16
CA ILE A 726 -13.11 5.04 25.82
C ILE A 726 -13.71 3.66 25.50
N ILE A 727 -12.95 2.58 25.68
CA ILE A 727 -13.44 1.21 25.41
C ILE A 727 -14.61 0.86 26.33
N ARG A 728 -14.55 1.19 27.63
CA ARG A 728 -15.66 0.97 28.58
C ARG A 728 -16.92 1.74 28.16
N LYS A 729 -16.78 2.98 27.69
CA LYS A 729 -17.90 3.79 27.18
C LYS A 729 -18.52 3.16 25.94
N ILE A 730 -17.70 2.64 25.02
CA ILE A 730 -18.18 1.89 23.83
C ILE A 730 -18.95 0.63 24.25
N VAL A 731 -18.42 -0.15 25.21
CA VAL A 731 -19.11 -1.34 25.75
C VAL A 731 -20.46 -0.96 26.37
N LYS A 732 -20.49 0.12 27.16
CA LYS A 732 -21.73 0.64 27.76
C LYS A 732 -22.72 1.10 26.69
N LEU A 733 -22.24 1.74 25.63
CA LEU A 733 -23.06 2.19 24.51
C LEU A 733 -23.70 1.01 23.76
N GLY A 734 -22.92 -0.04 23.46
CA GLY A 734 -23.46 -1.26 22.83
C GLY A 734 -24.56 -1.91 23.67
N LYS A 735 -24.36 -2.01 24.99
CA LYS A 735 -25.40 -2.50 25.92
C LYS A 735 -26.64 -1.62 25.95
N LYS A 736 -26.48 -0.29 25.93
CA LYS A 736 -27.60 0.66 25.88
C LYS A 736 -28.44 0.50 24.60
N LEU A 737 -27.77 0.30 23.46
CA LEU A 737 -28.41 0.17 22.15
C LEU A 737 -28.87 -1.26 21.81
N GLY A 738 -28.55 -2.25 22.64
CA GLY A 738 -28.82 -3.66 22.34
C GLY A 738 -28.00 -4.20 21.16
N LYS A 739 -26.81 -3.63 20.91
CA LYS A 739 -25.92 -4.01 19.81
C LYS A 739 -24.74 -4.83 20.35
N PRO A 740 -24.39 -5.99 19.73
CA PRO A 740 -23.22 -6.76 20.14
C PRO A 740 -21.94 -5.94 20.02
N VAL A 741 -21.12 -5.97 21.06
CA VAL A 741 -19.77 -5.40 21.04
C VAL A 741 -18.78 -6.55 20.89
N VAL A 742 -17.93 -6.49 19.87
CA VAL A 742 -17.01 -7.57 19.51
C VAL A 742 -15.56 -7.11 19.59
N ALA A 743 -14.71 -7.95 20.16
CA ALA A 743 -13.27 -7.73 20.17
C ALA A 743 -12.63 -8.28 18.89
N THR A 744 -12.07 -7.40 18.06
CA THR A 744 -11.45 -7.76 16.77
C THR A 744 -9.95 -7.48 16.77
N GLY A 745 -9.19 -8.27 16.01
CA GLY A 745 -7.73 -8.24 16.03
C GLY A 745 -7.10 -7.24 15.06
N ASN A 746 -7.86 -6.75 14.07
CA ASN A 746 -7.38 -5.95 12.94
C ASN A 746 -6.14 -6.56 12.27
N VAL A 747 -6.18 -7.86 12.03
CA VAL A 747 -4.99 -8.69 11.77
C VAL A 747 -4.34 -8.31 10.44
N HIS A 748 -3.03 -8.05 10.41
CA HIS A 748 -2.28 -7.83 9.15
C HIS A 748 -1.17 -8.87 8.92
N TYR A 749 -0.88 -9.69 9.93
CA TYR A 749 0.15 -10.72 9.88
C TYR A 749 -0.08 -11.82 10.92
N LEU A 750 0.56 -12.98 10.76
CA LEU A 750 0.31 -14.16 11.58
C LEU A 750 0.94 -14.06 12.98
N ASN A 751 2.25 -13.80 13.05
CA ASN A 751 3.02 -13.78 14.29
C ASN A 751 3.60 -12.39 14.56
N LYS A 752 4.00 -12.12 15.81
CA LYS A 752 4.54 -10.80 16.21
C LYS A 752 5.78 -10.42 15.38
N GLU A 753 6.63 -11.39 15.13
CA GLU A 753 7.86 -11.29 14.35
C GLU A 753 7.62 -10.90 12.88
N ASP A 754 6.45 -11.19 12.31
CA ASP A 754 6.09 -10.82 10.93
C ASP A 754 5.84 -9.30 10.77
N ALA A 755 5.75 -8.55 11.88
CA ALA A 755 5.59 -7.10 11.87
C ALA A 755 6.70 -6.37 11.09
N MET A 756 7.91 -6.94 11.08
CA MET A 756 9.05 -6.39 10.34
C MET A 756 8.76 -6.29 8.84
N PHE A 757 8.09 -7.28 8.25
CA PHE A 757 7.76 -7.26 6.82
C PHE A 757 6.78 -6.15 6.49
N ARG A 758 5.77 -5.94 7.34
CA ARG A 758 4.82 -4.82 7.19
C ARG A 758 5.55 -3.47 7.33
N GLN A 759 6.46 -3.35 8.29
CA GLN A 759 7.28 -2.15 8.48
C GLN A 759 8.09 -1.81 7.23
N ILE A 760 8.68 -2.81 6.55
CA ILE A 760 9.41 -2.63 5.30
C ILE A 760 8.47 -2.17 4.18
N LEU A 761 7.29 -2.79 4.03
CA LEU A 761 6.31 -2.42 3.00
C LEU A 761 5.81 -0.98 3.18
N ILE A 762 5.37 -0.62 4.38
CA ILE A 762 4.91 0.74 4.67
C ILE A 762 6.07 1.74 4.56
N GLY A 763 7.27 1.38 5.03
CA GLY A 763 8.48 2.19 4.91
C GLY A 763 8.85 2.53 3.46
N SER A 764 8.58 1.62 2.51
CA SER A 764 8.83 1.85 1.08
C SER A 764 7.99 2.97 0.46
N GLN A 765 6.89 3.36 1.11
CA GLN A 765 5.99 4.43 0.65
C GLN A 765 6.45 5.85 1.08
N GLY A 766 7.50 5.95 1.91
CA GLY A 766 8.05 7.23 2.37
C GLY A 766 7.06 8.10 3.15
N GLY A 767 7.31 9.41 3.21
CA GLY A 767 6.47 10.36 3.98
C GLY A 767 5.04 10.55 3.47
N ALA A 768 4.67 9.94 2.33
CA ALA A 768 3.31 9.98 1.79
C ALA A 768 2.33 9.14 2.63
N ASN A 769 2.80 8.06 3.26
CA ASN A 769 2.00 7.30 4.21
C ASN A 769 2.17 7.88 5.63
N ALA A 770 1.08 8.37 6.21
CA ALA A 770 1.08 8.94 7.55
C ALA A 770 1.48 7.93 8.64
N LEU A 771 1.34 6.62 8.38
CA LEU A 771 1.76 5.57 9.30
C LEU A 771 3.29 5.53 9.50
N ASN A 772 4.09 6.08 8.58
CA ASN A 772 5.54 6.19 8.75
C ASN A 772 5.97 7.21 9.82
N ARG A 773 5.02 7.98 10.39
CA ARG A 773 5.31 8.99 11.42
C ARG A 773 5.41 8.40 12.83
N TYR A 774 4.87 7.20 13.04
CA TYR A 774 4.73 6.56 14.35
C TYR A 774 5.20 5.11 14.29
N LYS A 775 5.39 4.48 15.44
CA LYS A 775 5.60 3.04 15.50
C LYS A 775 4.32 2.31 15.07
N LEU A 776 4.46 1.32 14.19
CA LEU A 776 3.31 0.54 13.73
C LEU A 776 2.69 -0.29 14.87
N PRO A 777 1.35 -0.40 14.92
CA PRO A 777 0.65 -1.15 15.96
C PRO A 777 0.88 -2.67 15.86
N GLU A 778 0.75 -3.36 17.00
CA GLU A 778 0.85 -4.82 17.05
C GLU A 778 -0.46 -5.48 16.61
N VAL A 779 -0.51 -5.93 15.37
CA VAL A 779 -1.71 -6.51 14.72
C VAL A 779 -1.47 -7.92 14.19
N HIS A 780 -0.75 -8.72 14.98
CA HIS A 780 -0.62 -10.16 14.72
C HIS A 780 -1.95 -10.87 15.01
N PHE A 781 -2.15 -12.03 14.38
CA PHE A 781 -3.31 -12.86 14.63
C PHE A 781 -3.22 -13.43 16.05
N ARG A 782 -3.92 -12.82 17.01
CA ARG A 782 -3.94 -13.23 18.43
C ARG A 782 -4.68 -14.57 18.66
N THR A 783 -4.38 -15.28 19.75
CA THR A 783 -5.19 -16.44 20.19
C THR A 783 -6.36 -15.98 21.05
N THR A 784 -7.31 -16.88 21.36
CA THR A 784 -8.42 -16.58 22.27
C THR A 784 -7.93 -16.13 23.65
N ASN A 785 -7.00 -16.88 24.25
CA ASN A 785 -6.45 -16.58 25.56
C ASN A 785 -5.66 -15.26 25.58
N GLU A 786 -4.86 -14.97 24.54
CA GLU A 786 -4.19 -13.67 24.42
C GLU A 786 -5.20 -12.54 24.33
N MET A 787 -6.28 -12.71 23.56
CA MET A 787 -7.33 -11.69 23.45
C MET A 787 -8.03 -11.45 24.79
N LEU A 788 -8.38 -12.51 25.53
CA LEU A 788 -9.00 -12.37 26.85
C LEU A 788 -8.10 -11.53 27.77
N SER A 789 -6.79 -11.83 27.82
CA SER A 789 -5.82 -11.07 28.60
C SER A 789 -5.74 -9.58 28.22
N GLU A 790 -5.88 -9.25 26.93
CA GLU A 790 -5.89 -7.86 26.47
C GLU A 790 -7.13 -7.08 26.94
N PHE A 791 -8.23 -7.78 27.25
CA PHE A 791 -9.50 -7.21 27.71
C PHE A 791 -9.81 -7.48 29.19
N ASP A 792 -8.87 -8.05 29.96
CA ASP A 792 -9.05 -8.37 31.40
C ASP A 792 -9.50 -7.15 32.22
N PHE A 793 -9.12 -5.94 31.82
CA PHE A 793 -9.51 -4.70 32.47
C PHE A 793 -11.04 -4.48 32.49
N LEU A 794 -11.80 -5.06 31.54
CA LEU A 794 -13.26 -5.01 31.53
C LEU A 794 -13.91 -5.92 32.59
N GLY A 795 -13.15 -6.86 33.15
CA GLY A 795 -13.64 -7.95 34.00
C GLY A 795 -13.96 -9.21 33.20
N GLU A 796 -13.82 -10.37 33.84
CA GLU A 796 -13.87 -11.70 33.21
C GLU A 796 -15.13 -11.94 32.36
N GLU A 797 -16.32 -11.64 32.91
CA GLU A 797 -17.60 -11.82 32.21
C GLU A 797 -17.70 -10.97 30.95
N LEU A 798 -17.35 -9.69 31.05
CA LEU A 798 -17.40 -8.77 29.91
C LEU A 798 -16.34 -9.11 28.85
N ALA A 799 -15.12 -9.48 29.27
CA ALA A 799 -14.06 -9.91 28.37
C ALA A 799 -14.50 -11.15 27.58
N LYS A 800 -15.09 -12.15 28.25
CA LYS A 800 -15.65 -13.33 27.59
C LYS A 800 -16.83 -13.01 26.67
N GLU A 801 -17.70 -12.08 27.07
CA GLU A 801 -18.82 -11.61 26.27
C GLU A 801 -18.34 -11.04 24.93
N VAL A 802 -17.39 -10.09 24.95
CA VAL A 802 -16.92 -9.39 23.74
C VAL A 802 -15.94 -10.21 22.90
N VAL A 803 -15.10 -11.04 23.51
CA VAL A 803 -14.07 -11.83 22.81
C VAL A 803 -14.64 -13.10 22.18
N VAL A 804 -15.56 -13.78 22.87
CA VAL A 804 -16.03 -15.11 22.48
C VAL A 804 -17.50 -15.10 22.12
N THR A 805 -18.35 -14.67 23.05
CA THR A 805 -19.81 -14.84 22.90
C THR A 805 -20.35 -14.04 21.73
N ASN A 806 -20.00 -12.75 21.66
CA ASN A 806 -20.47 -11.86 20.60
C ASN A 806 -19.78 -12.14 19.27
N THR A 807 -18.50 -12.56 19.26
CA THR A 807 -17.81 -12.91 17.99
C THR A 807 -18.40 -14.17 17.37
N GLN A 808 -18.71 -15.18 18.17
CA GLN A 808 -19.46 -16.37 17.73
C GLN A 808 -20.89 -16.02 17.31
N LEU A 809 -21.57 -15.11 18.02
CA LEU A 809 -22.92 -14.65 17.65
C LEU A 809 -22.94 -14.09 16.23
N ILE A 810 -22.01 -13.18 15.89
CA ILE A 810 -21.88 -12.62 14.54
C ILE A 810 -21.57 -13.71 13.52
N ALA A 811 -20.63 -14.61 13.81
CA ALA A 811 -20.29 -15.72 12.93
C ALA A 811 -21.48 -16.66 12.65
N ASN A 812 -22.36 -16.85 13.64
CA ASN A 812 -23.55 -17.70 13.55
C ASN A 812 -24.70 -17.04 12.75
N MET A 813 -24.71 -15.70 12.64
CA MET A 813 -25.68 -15.00 11.79
C MET A 813 -25.42 -15.24 10.30
N ILE A 814 -24.17 -15.52 9.92
CA ILE A 814 -23.75 -15.69 8.52
C ILE A 814 -24.04 -17.12 8.05
N GLY A 815 -24.47 -17.30 6.79
CA GLY A 815 -24.70 -18.60 6.15
C GLY A 815 -23.43 -19.26 5.61
N ASP A 816 -23.61 -20.27 4.75
CA ASP A 816 -22.55 -20.80 3.88
C ASP A 816 -22.60 -20.07 2.53
N VAL A 817 -21.68 -19.13 2.34
CA VAL A 817 -21.64 -18.23 1.17
C VAL A 817 -20.60 -18.73 0.17
N LYS A 818 -20.94 -18.75 -1.11
CA LYS A 818 -20.04 -19.24 -2.17
C LYS A 818 -19.56 -18.08 -3.07
N PRO A 819 -18.31 -17.60 -2.91
CA PRO A 819 -17.79 -16.48 -3.70
C PRO A 819 -17.56 -16.84 -5.18
N ILE A 820 -17.39 -18.12 -5.47
CA ILE A 820 -17.15 -18.65 -6.81
C ILE A 820 -18.20 -19.72 -7.10
N LYS A 821 -18.80 -19.63 -8.29
CA LYS A 821 -19.78 -20.59 -8.79
C LYS A 821 -19.07 -21.80 -9.37
N ASP A 822 -19.67 -22.98 -9.20
CA ASP A 822 -19.12 -24.24 -9.68
C ASP A 822 -19.38 -24.46 -11.19
N ASP A 823 -20.47 -23.90 -11.73
CA ASP A 823 -20.90 -24.10 -13.12
C ASP A 823 -20.32 -23.09 -14.12
N LEU A 824 -20.12 -23.54 -15.37
CA LEU A 824 -19.85 -22.66 -16.51
C LEU A 824 -21.15 -22.04 -17.03
N TYR A 825 -21.14 -20.73 -17.27
CA TYR A 825 -22.26 -19.99 -17.87
C TYR A 825 -21.91 -19.59 -19.30
N THR A 826 -22.50 -20.26 -20.29
CA THR A 826 -22.21 -20.01 -21.71
C THR A 826 -23.14 -18.94 -22.30
N PRO A 827 -22.62 -18.04 -23.15
CA PRO A 827 -23.44 -17.02 -23.81
C PRO A 827 -24.39 -17.63 -24.84
N LYS A 828 -25.48 -16.91 -25.17
CA LYS A 828 -26.43 -17.29 -26.22
C LYS A 828 -26.68 -16.10 -27.13
N ILE A 829 -26.49 -16.29 -28.44
CA ILE A 829 -26.85 -15.34 -29.49
C ILE A 829 -27.76 -16.08 -30.47
N GLU A 830 -28.93 -15.51 -30.77
CA GLU A 830 -29.87 -16.14 -31.70
C GLU A 830 -29.23 -16.35 -33.07
N GLY A 831 -29.38 -17.56 -33.63
CA GLY A 831 -28.81 -17.95 -34.92
C GLY A 831 -27.31 -18.30 -34.92
N SER A 832 -26.60 -18.19 -33.79
CA SER A 832 -25.14 -18.43 -33.77
C SER A 832 -24.76 -19.85 -34.19
N ASP A 833 -25.50 -20.84 -33.71
CA ASP A 833 -25.17 -22.25 -33.92
C ASP A 833 -25.41 -22.68 -35.38
N GLU A 834 -26.43 -22.10 -36.00
CA GLU A 834 -26.73 -22.27 -37.42
C GLU A 834 -25.68 -21.57 -38.29
N GLU A 835 -25.30 -20.33 -37.95
CA GLU A 835 -24.27 -19.57 -38.67
C GLU A 835 -22.91 -20.29 -38.60
N VAL A 836 -22.50 -20.79 -37.44
CA VAL A 836 -21.28 -21.61 -37.27
C VAL A 836 -21.31 -22.84 -38.18
N THR A 837 -22.43 -23.55 -38.19
CA THR A 837 -22.61 -24.76 -39.01
C THR A 837 -22.49 -24.42 -40.49
N ASN A 838 -23.22 -23.41 -40.95
CA ASN A 838 -23.25 -23.00 -42.35
C ASN A 838 -21.87 -22.56 -42.84
N LEU A 839 -21.18 -21.67 -42.10
CA LEU A 839 -19.83 -21.19 -42.47
C LEU A 839 -18.81 -22.33 -42.55
N THR A 840 -18.91 -23.30 -41.63
CA THR A 840 -18.02 -24.46 -41.61
C THR A 840 -18.20 -25.32 -42.86
N TYR A 841 -19.45 -25.65 -43.20
CA TYR A 841 -19.75 -26.46 -44.39
C TYR A 841 -19.48 -25.72 -45.70
N GLU A 842 -19.79 -24.43 -45.78
CA GLU A 842 -19.47 -23.59 -46.94
C GLU A 842 -17.97 -23.61 -47.26
N MET A 843 -17.11 -23.42 -46.25
CA MET A 843 -15.66 -23.48 -46.43
C MET A 843 -15.17 -24.90 -46.74
N ALA A 844 -15.71 -25.92 -46.07
CA ALA A 844 -15.37 -27.32 -46.34
C ALA A 844 -15.66 -27.69 -47.81
N HIS A 845 -16.82 -27.30 -48.33
CA HIS A 845 -17.18 -27.52 -49.73
C HIS A 845 -16.31 -26.72 -50.70
N ALA A 846 -15.91 -25.50 -50.35
CA ALA A 846 -14.99 -24.71 -51.16
C ALA A 846 -13.59 -25.35 -51.31
N ILE A 847 -13.13 -26.04 -50.26
CA ILE A 847 -11.80 -26.68 -50.22
C ILE A 847 -11.84 -28.10 -50.78
N TYR A 848 -12.77 -28.95 -50.35
CA TYR A 848 -12.81 -30.39 -50.64
C TYR A 848 -13.88 -30.79 -51.68
N GLY A 849 -14.71 -29.85 -52.14
CA GLY A 849 -15.76 -30.06 -53.13
C GLY A 849 -17.14 -30.37 -52.53
N GLU A 850 -18.17 -30.42 -53.40
CA GLU A 850 -19.56 -30.67 -53.01
C GLU A 850 -19.76 -32.03 -52.30
N THR A 851 -19.01 -33.05 -52.72
CA THR A 851 -19.01 -34.37 -52.06
C THR A 851 -17.79 -34.45 -51.15
N LEU A 852 -17.99 -34.21 -49.86
CA LEU A 852 -16.93 -34.22 -48.86
C LEU A 852 -16.38 -35.64 -48.65
N PRO A 853 -15.06 -35.81 -48.49
CA PRO A 853 -14.47 -37.08 -48.06
C PRO A 853 -15.00 -37.51 -46.68
N ASP A 854 -15.22 -38.81 -46.47
CA ASP A 854 -15.76 -39.36 -45.22
C ASP A 854 -14.96 -38.91 -43.97
N ILE A 855 -13.64 -38.79 -44.09
CA ILE A 855 -12.75 -38.34 -43.00
C ILE A 855 -13.06 -36.89 -42.60
N VAL A 856 -13.37 -36.02 -43.57
CA VAL A 856 -13.68 -34.61 -43.33
C VAL A 856 -15.08 -34.46 -42.75
N GLU A 857 -16.08 -35.11 -43.36
CA GLU A 857 -17.48 -35.06 -42.90
C GLU A 857 -17.61 -35.59 -41.47
N ALA A 858 -17.01 -36.77 -41.18
CA ALA A 858 -17.06 -37.36 -39.86
C ALA A 858 -16.38 -36.47 -38.80
N ARG A 859 -15.31 -35.76 -39.18
CA ARG A 859 -14.62 -34.82 -38.28
C ARG A 859 -15.50 -33.59 -37.99
N ILE A 860 -16.07 -32.94 -39.01
CA ILE A 860 -16.97 -31.79 -38.85
C ILE A 860 -18.16 -32.15 -37.94
N GLN A 861 -18.85 -33.25 -38.23
CA GLN A 861 -20.04 -33.65 -37.47
C GLN A 861 -19.73 -33.93 -35.99
N LYS A 862 -18.60 -34.61 -35.72
CA LYS A 862 -18.14 -34.88 -34.35
C LYS A 862 -17.85 -33.59 -33.61
N GLU A 863 -17.10 -32.68 -34.23
CA GLU A 863 -16.69 -31.41 -33.61
C GLU A 863 -17.87 -30.47 -33.40
N LEU A 864 -18.71 -30.23 -34.41
CA LEU A 864 -19.90 -29.36 -34.28
C LEU A 864 -20.84 -29.85 -33.18
N LYS A 865 -21.10 -31.17 -33.12
CA LYS A 865 -21.94 -31.74 -32.05
C LYS A 865 -21.37 -31.42 -30.66
N SER A 866 -20.05 -31.48 -30.50
CA SER A 866 -19.39 -31.15 -29.24
C SER A 866 -19.42 -29.64 -28.96
N ILE A 867 -19.02 -28.81 -29.92
CA ILE A 867 -18.93 -27.35 -29.78
C ILE A 867 -20.29 -26.75 -29.44
N LEU A 868 -21.33 -27.11 -30.21
CA LEU A 868 -22.68 -26.59 -30.03
C LEU A 868 -23.35 -27.22 -28.80
N GLY A 869 -23.16 -28.52 -28.57
CA GLY A 869 -23.72 -29.23 -27.41
C GLY A 869 -23.23 -28.70 -26.06
N HIS A 870 -22.01 -28.16 -26.01
CA HIS A 870 -21.43 -27.54 -24.81
C HIS A 870 -21.50 -26.00 -24.81
N GLY A 871 -22.21 -25.38 -25.77
CA GLY A 871 -22.49 -23.94 -25.77
C GLY A 871 -21.33 -23.04 -26.22
N PHE A 872 -20.36 -23.56 -26.98
CA PHE A 872 -19.20 -22.82 -27.47
C PHE A 872 -19.39 -22.19 -28.87
N GLY A 873 -20.54 -22.39 -29.52
CA GLY A 873 -20.80 -21.84 -30.87
C GLY A 873 -20.64 -20.31 -30.94
N VAL A 874 -21.15 -19.59 -29.94
CA VAL A 874 -21.04 -18.13 -29.86
C VAL A 874 -19.59 -17.65 -29.85
N ILE A 875 -18.72 -18.27 -29.06
CA ILE A 875 -17.32 -17.82 -28.97
C ILE A 875 -16.55 -18.11 -30.26
N TYR A 876 -16.85 -19.22 -30.95
CA TYR A 876 -16.29 -19.51 -32.28
C TYR A 876 -16.69 -18.42 -33.29
N LEU A 877 -17.98 -18.08 -33.31
CA LEU A 877 -18.50 -17.05 -34.21
C LEU A 877 -17.88 -15.67 -33.95
N ILE A 878 -17.76 -15.27 -32.68
CA ILE A 878 -17.14 -13.99 -32.32
C ILE A 878 -15.64 -14.00 -32.69
N SER A 879 -14.91 -15.08 -32.41
CA SER A 879 -13.50 -15.20 -32.79
C SER A 879 -13.30 -15.09 -34.31
N ALA A 880 -14.12 -15.77 -35.12
CA ALA A 880 -14.08 -15.66 -36.57
C ALA A 880 -14.33 -14.21 -37.05
N LYS A 881 -15.32 -13.52 -36.46
CA LYS A 881 -15.59 -12.10 -36.78
C LYS A 881 -14.44 -11.19 -36.36
N LEU A 882 -13.76 -11.46 -35.24
CA LEU A 882 -12.58 -10.71 -34.79
C LEU A 882 -11.42 -10.85 -35.78
N VAL A 883 -11.11 -12.08 -36.22
CA VAL A 883 -10.06 -12.34 -37.21
C VAL A 883 -10.38 -11.62 -38.53
N LYS A 884 -11.61 -11.79 -39.04
CA LYS A 884 -12.06 -11.14 -40.28
C LYS A 884 -11.98 -9.62 -40.21
N LYS A 885 -12.38 -9.02 -39.09
CA LYS A 885 -12.26 -7.58 -38.87
C LYS A 885 -10.80 -7.14 -38.89
N SER A 886 -9.92 -7.82 -38.15
CA SER A 886 -8.49 -7.52 -38.11
C SER A 886 -7.86 -7.55 -39.50
N LEU A 887 -8.16 -8.58 -40.31
CA LEU A 887 -7.69 -8.70 -41.69
C LEU A 887 -8.22 -7.57 -42.58
N ALA A 888 -9.50 -7.20 -42.44
CA ALA A 888 -10.09 -6.07 -43.17
C ALA A 888 -9.43 -4.73 -42.80
N ASP A 889 -9.00 -4.57 -41.54
CA ASP A 889 -8.26 -3.41 -41.05
C ASP A 889 -6.77 -3.43 -41.44
N GLY A 890 -6.30 -4.49 -42.12
CA GLY A 890 -4.92 -4.62 -42.60
C GLY A 890 -3.95 -5.30 -41.63
N TYR A 891 -4.45 -5.92 -40.56
CA TYR A 891 -3.65 -6.58 -39.53
C TYR A 891 -3.84 -8.10 -39.56
N LEU A 892 -2.76 -8.82 -39.90
CA LEU A 892 -2.74 -10.28 -39.82
C LEU A 892 -2.86 -10.77 -38.37
N VAL A 893 -3.50 -11.92 -38.19
CA VAL A 893 -3.69 -12.55 -36.87
C VAL A 893 -2.98 -13.90 -36.88
N GLY A 894 -2.05 -14.07 -35.96
CA GLY A 894 -1.36 -15.35 -35.76
C GLY A 894 -2.21 -16.36 -34.99
N SER A 895 -2.18 -17.62 -35.43
CA SER A 895 -2.79 -18.74 -34.72
C SER A 895 -2.05 -19.08 -33.43
N ARG A 896 -2.77 -19.40 -32.35
CA ARG A 896 -2.18 -19.78 -31.07
C ARG A 896 -3.06 -20.75 -30.29
N GLY A 897 -2.45 -21.50 -29.38
CA GLY A 897 -3.17 -22.28 -28.37
C GLY A 897 -3.79 -23.56 -28.90
N SER A 898 -4.68 -24.14 -28.11
CA SER A 898 -5.26 -25.46 -28.38
C SER A 898 -6.35 -25.45 -29.47
N VAL A 899 -6.83 -24.26 -29.88
CA VAL A 899 -7.88 -24.13 -30.92
C VAL A 899 -7.43 -24.67 -32.28
N GLY A 900 -6.12 -24.71 -32.56
CA GLY A 900 -5.54 -25.35 -33.75
C GLY A 900 -5.81 -26.85 -33.89
N SER A 901 -6.35 -27.49 -32.85
CA SER A 901 -6.81 -28.90 -32.91
C SER A 901 -8.25 -29.07 -33.42
N SER A 902 -8.97 -27.98 -33.66
CA SER A 902 -10.37 -27.96 -34.13
C SER A 902 -10.44 -27.67 -35.63
N LEU A 903 -10.97 -28.63 -36.40
CA LEU A 903 -11.20 -28.48 -37.84
C LEU A 903 -12.27 -27.43 -38.12
N VAL A 904 -13.30 -27.34 -37.26
CA VAL A 904 -14.30 -26.28 -37.32
C VAL A 904 -13.63 -24.91 -37.20
N ALA A 905 -12.63 -24.76 -36.32
CA ALA A 905 -11.88 -23.50 -36.20
C ALA A 905 -11.07 -23.17 -37.46
N THR A 906 -10.48 -24.19 -38.12
CA THR A 906 -9.79 -24.01 -39.41
C THR A 906 -10.75 -23.48 -40.48
N PHE A 907 -11.93 -24.09 -40.60
CA PHE A 907 -12.91 -23.70 -41.62
C PHE A 907 -13.62 -22.38 -41.33
N MET A 908 -13.70 -21.99 -40.07
CA MET A 908 -14.15 -20.65 -39.68
C MET A 908 -13.05 -19.58 -39.76
N GLU A 909 -11.86 -19.94 -40.28
CA GLU A 909 -10.69 -19.05 -40.41
C GLU A 909 -10.23 -18.45 -39.07
N ILE A 910 -10.50 -19.13 -37.95
CA ILE A 910 -10.03 -18.75 -36.61
C ILE A 910 -8.55 -19.11 -36.46
N THR A 911 -8.14 -20.21 -37.11
CA THR A 911 -6.76 -20.71 -37.11
C THR A 911 -6.36 -21.20 -38.49
N GLU A 912 -5.08 -21.01 -38.83
CA GLU A 912 -4.45 -21.51 -40.05
C GLU A 912 -3.98 -22.97 -39.92
N VAL A 913 -4.06 -23.54 -38.71
CA VAL A 913 -3.66 -24.93 -38.47
C VAL A 913 -4.78 -25.86 -38.90
N ASN A 914 -4.49 -26.79 -39.81
CA ASN A 914 -5.42 -27.84 -40.21
C ASN A 914 -5.14 -29.15 -39.44
N PRO A 915 -6.04 -29.61 -38.56
CA PRO A 915 -5.78 -30.74 -37.68
C PRO A 915 -6.04 -32.11 -38.32
N LEU A 916 -6.44 -32.17 -39.60
CA LEU A 916 -6.61 -33.45 -40.30
C LEU A 916 -5.28 -34.20 -40.47
N PRO A 917 -5.31 -35.51 -40.75
CA PRO A 917 -4.11 -36.25 -41.14
C PRO A 917 -3.43 -35.63 -42.37
N PRO A 918 -2.11 -35.83 -42.56
CA PRO A 918 -1.37 -35.34 -43.72
C PRO A 918 -2.07 -35.70 -45.03
N HIS A 919 -2.29 -34.71 -45.90
CA HIS A 919 -3.00 -34.93 -47.14
C HIS A 919 -2.60 -33.97 -48.26
N TYR A 920 -2.83 -34.42 -49.48
CA TYR A 920 -2.81 -33.58 -50.68
C TYR A 920 -4.22 -33.09 -51.00
N ILE A 921 -4.35 -31.85 -51.45
CA ILE A 921 -5.60 -31.27 -51.95
C ILE A 921 -5.36 -30.46 -53.23
N CYS A 922 -6.09 -30.79 -54.29
CA CYS A 922 -5.96 -30.10 -55.56
C CYS A 922 -6.80 -28.81 -55.55
N PRO A 923 -6.19 -27.63 -55.76
CA PRO A 923 -6.93 -26.36 -55.74
C PRO A 923 -8.00 -26.28 -56.85
N ASP A 924 -7.77 -26.96 -57.98
CA ASP A 924 -8.60 -26.88 -59.19
C ASP A 924 -9.73 -27.90 -59.17
N CYS A 925 -9.40 -29.20 -59.16
CA CYS A 925 -10.39 -30.28 -59.27
C CYS A 925 -10.86 -30.84 -57.92
N LYS A 926 -10.40 -30.27 -56.80
CA LYS A 926 -10.77 -30.63 -55.41
C LYS A 926 -10.49 -32.07 -55.00
N HIS A 927 -9.77 -32.83 -55.82
CA HIS A 927 -9.34 -34.18 -55.46
C HIS A 927 -8.40 -34.14 -54.27
N SER A 928 -8.63 -35.01 -53.29
CA SER A 928 -7.82 -35.16 -52.07
C SER A 928 -7.30 -36.59 -51.89
N GLU A 929 -6.12 -36.70 -51.26
CA GLU A 929 -5.47 -37.97 -50.89
C GLU A 929 -4.94 -37.86 -49.45
N PHE A 930 -5.50 -38.65 -48.52
CA PHE A 930 -5.14 -38.64 -47.10
C PHE A 930 -4.18 -39.79 -46.75
N ILE A 931 -3.19 -39.50 -45.91
CA ILE A 931 -2.20 -40.46 -45.39
C ILE A 931 -2.41 -40.56 -43.87
N ALA A 932 -3.18 -41.56 -43.46
CA ALA A 932 -3.58 -41.78 -42.06
C ALA A 932 -2.89 -42.97 -41.40
N ASP A 933 -1.84 -43.52 -42.02
CA ASP A 933 -1.07 -44.66 -41.51
C ASP A 933 0.01 -44.29 -40.48
N GLY A 934 0.15 -42.99 -40.17
CA GLY A 934 1.15 -42.44 -39.26
C GLY A 934 2.58 -42.46 -39.80
N SER A 935 2.77 -42.79 -41.09
CA SER A 935 4.10 -42.79 -41.71
C SER A 935 4.68 -41.38 -41.92
N VAL A 936 3.81 -40.39 -42.02
CA VAL A 936 4.13 -38.97 -42.15
C VAL A 936 3.48 -38.22 -41.00
N ALA A 937 4.24 -37.32 -40.34
CA ALA A 937 3.75 -36.56 -39.19
C ALA A 937 3.03 -35.27 -39.58
N SER A 938 3.48 -34.58 -40.64
CA SER A 938 2.89 -33.34 -41.14
C SER A 938 2.73 -33.37 -42.65
N GLY A 939 1.62 -32.84 -43.15
CA GLY A 939 1.38 -32.61 -44.57
C GLY A 939 2.40 -31.66 -45.19
N TYR A 940 3.04 -30.79 -44.40
CA TYR A 940 4.09 -29.91 -44.90
C TYR A 940 5.36 -30.66 -45.31
N ASP A 941 5.61 -31.83 -44.71
CA ASP A 941 6.74 -32.71 -45.02
C ASP A 941 6.52 -33.54 -46.29
N LEU A 942 5.30 -33.58 -46.83
CA LEU A 942 5.00 -34.32 -48.05
C LEU A 942 5.78 -33.74 -49.25
N PRO A 943 6.31 -34.58 -50.15
CA PRO A 943 6.98 -34.08 -51.35
C PRO A 943 5.97 -33.39 -52.27
N ASN A 944 6.42 -32.43 -53.08
CA ASN A 944 5.55 -31.80 -54.06
C ASN A 944 5.10 -32.84 -55.11
N LYS A 945 3.80 -32.84 -55.44
CA LYS A 945 3.16 -33.84 -56.31
C LYS A 945 2.13 -33.15 -57.21
N GLN A 946 1.94 -33.65 -58.43
CA GLN A 946 0.87 -33.21 -59.33
C GLN A 946 -0.40 -34.05 -59.16
N CYS A 947 -1.54 -33.41 -59.31
CA CYS A 947 -2.84 -34.05 -59.23
C CYS A 947 -3.01 -35.05 -60.38
N PRO A 948 -3.26 -36.34 -60.10
CA PRO A 948 -3.40 -37.36 -61.13
C PRO A 948 -4.67 -37.19 -61.97
N LYS A 949 -5.64 -36.37 -61.54
CA LYS A 949 -6.90 -36.13 -62.26
C LYS A 949 -6.84 -34.97 -63.24
N CYS A 950 -6.13 -33.89 -62.93
CA CYS A 950 -6.13 -32.66 -63.74
C CYS A 950 -4.75 -32.10 -64.07
N GLY A 951 -3.67 -32.66 -63.50
CA GLY A 951 -2.29 -32.23 -63.74
C GLY A 951 -1.85 -30.98 -62.97
N ALA A 952 -2.74 -30.30 -62.24
CA ALA A 952 -2.39 -29.15 -61.40
C ALA A 952 -1.53 -29.56 -60.19
N ASP A 953 -0.69 -28.66 -59.70
CA ASP A 953 0.13 -28.90 -58.51
C ASP A 953 -0.75 -29.03 -57.25
N TYR A 954 -0.49 -30.05 -56.43
CA TYR A 954 -1.20 -30.24 -55.17
C TYR A 954 -0.75 -29.20 -54.12
N LYS A 955 -1.72 -28.71 -53.33
CA LYS A 955 -1.43 -28.17 -51.99
C LYS A 955 -1.26 -29.32 -51.00
N LYS A 956 -0.53 -29.07 -49.93
CA LYS A 956 -0.19 -30.06 -48.89
C LYS A 956 -0.55 -29.47 -47.53
N ASP A 957 -1.25 -30.24 -46.70
CA ASP A 957 -1.74 -29.76 -45.41
C ASP A 957 -2.06 -30.94 -44.47
N GLY A 958 -2.44 -30.64 -43.23
CA GLY A 958 -2.82 -31.61 -42.20
C GLY A 958 -1.69 -31.90 -41.21
N GLN A 959 -1.95 -31.71 -39.92
CA GLN A 959 -0.97 -31.84 -38.84
C GLN A 959 -1.27 -33.00 -37.86
N ASP A 960 -2.29 -33.81 -38.17
CA ASP A 960 -2.76 -34.97 -37.38
C ASP A 960 -3.01 -34.66 -35.89
N ILE A 961 -3.76 -33.60 -35.61
CA ILE A 961 -3.99 -33.12 -34.25
C ILE A 961 -5.37 -33.60 -33.76
N PRO A 962 -5.45 -34.29 -32.60
CA PRO A 962 -6.73 -34.75 -32.07
C PRO A 962 -7.53 -33.60 -31.45
N PHE A 963 -8.81 -33.51 -31.82
CA PHE A 963 -9.77 -32.50 -31.33
C PHE A 963 -9.92 -32.49 -29.81
N GLU A 964 -9.81 -33.64 -29.16
CA GLU A 964 -9.94 -33.79 -27.72
C GLU A 964 -8.85 -33.03 -26.93
N THR A 965 -7.78 -32.58 -27.59
CA THR A 965 -6.82 -31.65 -27.01
C THR A 965 -7.49 -30.33 -26.61
N PHE A 966 -8.49 -29.89 -27.37
CA PHE A 966 -9.26 -28.66 -27.12
C PHE A 966 -10.32 -28.87 -26.04
N LEU A 967 -11.34 -29.70 -26.30
CA LEU A 967 -12.55 -29.83 -25.46
C LEU A 967 -12.55 -31.05 -24.52
N GLY A 968 -11.51 -31.89 -24.55
CA GLY A 968 -11.52 -33.18 -23.86
C GLY A 968 -12.51 -34.17 -24.49
N PHE A 969 -12.67 -35.33 -23.86
CA PHE A 969 -13.59 -36.38 -24.34
C PHE A 969 -15.03 -36.18 -23.88
N LYS A 970 -15.23 -35.47 -22.76
CA LYS A 970 -16.54 -35.29 -22.11
C LYS A 970 -17.06 -33.85 -22.16
N GLY A 971 -16.30 -32.93 -22.77
CA GLY A 971 -16.61 -31.50 -22.74
C GLY A 971 -16.58 -30.88 -21.34
N ASP A 972 -15.86 -31.52 -20.42
CA ASP A 972 -15.62 -31.08 -19.04
C ASP A 972 -14.48 -30.07 -18.94
N LYS A 973 -13.66 -29.97 -19.98
CA LYS A 973 -12.68 -28.90 -20.13
C LYS A 973 -13.36 -27.67 -20.72
N VAL A 974 -13.15 -26.51 -20.11
CA VAL A 974 -13.55 -25.21 -20.64
C VAL A 974 -12.34 -24.57 -21.34
N PRO A 975 -12.22 -24.65 -22.68
CA PRO A 975 -11.09 -24.08 -23.39
C PRO A 975 -11.28 -22.59 -23.69
N ASP A 976 -10.16 -21.92 -23.89
CA ASP A 976 -10.04 -20.58 -24.44
C ASP A 976 -9.73 -20.62 -25.95
N ILE A 977 -10.05 -19.54 -26.67
CA ILE A 977 -9.64 -19.32 -28.06
C ILE A 977 -8.58 -18.22 -28.07
N ASP A 978 -7.33 -18.60 -28.35
CA ASP A 978 -6.19 -17.69 -28.37
C ASP A 978 -5.95 -17.10 -29.77
N LEU A 979 -6.00 -15.78 -29.88
CA LEU A 979 -5.70 -15.04 -31.10
C LEU A 979 -4.48 -14.12 -30.87
N SER A 980 -3.48 -14.18 -31.75
CA SER A 980 -2.29 -13.32 -31.67
C SER A 980 -2.39 -12.16 -32.64
N ALA A 981 -3.06 -11.08 -32.23
CA ALA A 981 -3.11 -9.84 -33.00
C ALA A 981 -1.84 -9.01 -32.83
N THR A 982 -1.49 -8.23 -33.86
CA THR A 982 -0.38 -7.27 -33.76
C THR A 982 -0.73 -6.18 -32.75
N ARG A 983 0.17 -5.85 -31.81
CA ARG A 983 0.00 -4.70 -30.91
C ARG A 983 0.14 -3.42 -31.72
N CYS A 984 -0.95 -2.65 -31.82
CA CYS A 984 -0.92 -1.27 -32.32
C CYS A 984 -0.27 -0.33 -31.32
#